data_AF-A0A1S1H0E5-F1
#
_entry.id   AF-A0A1S1H0E5-F1
#
_cell.length_a   1.000
_cell.length_b   1.000
_cell.length_c   1.000
_cell.angle_alpha   90.00
_cell.angle_beta   90.00
_cell.angle_gamma   90.00
#
_symmetry.space_group_name_H-M   'P 1'
#
loop_
_entity.id
_entity.type
_entity.pdbx_description
1 polymer ?
#
loop_
_entity_poly.entity_id
_entity_poly.type
_entity_poly.pdbx_seq_one_letter_code
_entity_poly.pdbx_strand_id
1 'polypeptide(L)'
;MKKILLASTIALSMAGIAKSPAFAEENKATNRTQTSEQTVSNSVGKEEQKQSSSRDKDPNQSANEGLNKTEKESSQDGSKKESSENKEKASTKANVEEVNKEGWQKENDQWRYYENNKAITNWKKIAGHWYYFNKNGVMFSDTIYDGYLLNKSGAVVEDSWLKIGEKWYYASDSGKMIRNQWERINGSWYYFDDTGAMLSKAIHNDYLLQSSGAMHEKGWVKMDEKWYYASDSGKIIRNKWEKINGSWYRFDENGSMLNETIYNDYLLKTSGAMAEKDWAKINEKWYYASDSGKVTRNKWEKINGSWYVFDKDGVMLSSQWKDKYYLKDSGAMAQSEWFFDKKYNSWFYLKSDGSYAENQWQGSYYLKSYGYMAKNEWIFDPHYNAWYYLKEDGVYVTGTYTINGKEYSFLSNGKWISDSSAYYKVKPITANVYNASGEKLSYISQGSIVSIDGSEEIDGRLPVKISGLSGYMNKSDLVAVSSDSDFIPHYVTDGKYLYHELSPSTSIRVAPYNSSMEIGKKYYSADGINFEDFTLENPFLFRDLRKPTNYSAEELDKVYSLMNIQGSRLAGKGAIFKEAEDLYQINALYLMAHSALESAWGRSQIAKDKNNFFGIAAYDTTPYDSAKSFDDVDKGILGAAKWIRDNYIGYGRTYLGNKSSGMNVLYASDPYWGEKIASIMMTINSKLGEKD
;
A
#
# COMPACT_ATOMS: atom_id res chain seq x y z
N MET A 1 -12.42 24.59 51.81
CA MET A 1 -12.04 23.65 52.90
C MET A 1 -10.54 23.36 52.81
N LYS A 2 -9.85 23.09 53.92
CA LYS A 2 -8.48 22.51 53.86
C LYS A 2 -8.59 21.09 53.30
N LYS A 3 -7.67 20.69 52.41
CA LYS A 3 -7.73 19.39 51.74
C LYS A 3 -7.43 18.27 52.75
N ILE A 4 -8.34 17.29 52.82
CA ILE A 4 -8.15 16.01 53.49
C ILE A 4 -8.49 14.96 52.42
N LEU A 5 -7.52 14.13 52.03
CA LEU A 5 -7.80 12.86 51.35
C LEU A 5 -8.14 11.86 52.45
N LEU A 6 -9.04 10.91 52.20
CA LEU A 6 -9.45 9.89 53.17
C LEU A 6 -9.50 8.52 52.50
N ALA A 7 -9.21 7.49 53.28
CA ALA A 7 -9.17 6.11 52.79
C ALA A 7 -10.54 5.54 52.48
N SER A 8 -10.56 4.48 51.70
CA SER A 8 -11.51 3.38 51.92
C SER A 8 -10.70 2.15 52.33
N THR A 9 -10.98 1.58 53.52
CA THR A 9 -10.18 0.43 53.99
C THR A 9 -10.26 -0.72 53.00
N ILE A 10 -9.10 -1.22 52.54
CA ILE A 10 -9.02 -2.50 51.83
C ILE A 10 -9.55 -3.58 52.79
N ALA A 11 -10.73 -4.11 52.48
CA ALA A 11 -11.37 -5.14 53.29
C ALA A 11 -10.62 -6.47 53.12
N LEU A 12 -9.71 -6.78 54.05
CA LEU A 12 -9.21 -8.15 54.23
C LEU A 12 -10.37 -9.03 54.74
N SER A 13 -11.10 -9.64 53.81
CA SER A 13 -12.11 -10.66 54.08
C SER A 13 -11.45 -11.95 54.54
N MET A 14 -11.17 -12.05 55.84
CA MET A 14 -10.72 -13.31 56.45
C MET A 14 -11.83 -14.38 56.40
N ALA A 15 -11.78 -15.25 55.40
CA ALA A 15 -12.55 -16.48 55.33
C ALA A 15 -11.77 -17.57 54.57
N GLY A 16 -11.68 -18.77 55.15
CA GLY A 16 -11.27 -19.99 54.42
C GLY A 16 -9.77 -20.30 54.37
N ILE A 17 -9.39 -21.37 55.08
CA ILE A 17 -8.05 -21.97 55.11
C ILE A 17 -7.63 -22.50 53.72
N ALA A 18 -6.43 -22.14 53.24
CA ALA A 18 -5.68 -22.89 52.21
C ALA A 18 -4.15 -22.70 52.43
N LYS A 19 -3.31 -23.59 51.88
CA LYS A 19 -1.88 -23.69 52.22
C LYS A 19 -0.93 -23.21 51.10
N SER A 20 -0.06 -22.24 51.45
CA SER A 20 1.36 -22.12 51.00
C SER A 20 1.68 -21.99 49.50
N PRO A 21 2.91 -21.56 49.14
CA PRO A 21 3.51 -20.28 49.50
C PRO A 21 3.94 -19.47 48.25
N ALA A 22 4.26 -18.19 48.41
CA ALA A 22 4.76 -17.34 47.32
C ALA A 22 6.28 -17.50 47.10
N PHE A 23 6.71 -17.24 45.87
CA PHE A 23 8.07 -16.79 45.55
C PHE A 23 7.96 -15.47 44.76
N ALA A 24 8.79 -14.51 45.12
CA ALA A 24 8.96 -13.25 44.40
C ALA A 24 10.42 -12.83 44.50
N GLU A 25 11.08 -12.58 43.37
CA GLU A 25 12.44 -12.04 43.33
C GLU A 25 12.38 -10.52 43.15
N GLU A 26 13.08 -9.78 44.03
CA GLU A 26 13.43 -8.39 43.74
C GLU A 26 14.47 -8.34 42.60
N ASN A 27 14.44 -7.28 41.80
CA ASN A 27 15.70 -6.77 41.25
C ASN A 27 15.70 -5.23 41.17
N LYS A 28 16.87 -4.64 41.43
CA LYS A 28 17.01 -3.20 41.73
C LYS A 28 17.46 -2.43 40.50
N ALA A 29 16.89 -1.24 40.30
CA ALA A 29 17.42 -0.27 39.36
C ALA A 29 18.64 0.47 39.96
N THR A 30 19.60 0.83 39.11
CA THR A 30 20.70 1.75 39.44
C THR A 30 20.87 2.80 38.35
N ASN A 31 20.79 4.08 38.74
CA ASN A 31 21.08 5.21 37.87
C ASN A 31 22.58 5.36 37.62
N ARG A 32 22.95 5.94 36.46
CA ARG A 32 24.11 6.83 36.35
C ARG A 32 23.90 7.88 35.26
N THR A 33 24.59 9.01 35.39
CA THR A 33 24.21 10.30 34.79
C THR A 33 25.16 10.74 33.67
N GLN A 34 24.75 11.77 32.93
CA GLN A 34 25.43 12.41 31.80
C GLN A 34 26.82 12.99 32.14
N THR A 35 27.62 13.21 31.09
CA THR A 35 28.39 14.47 30.90
C THR A 35 28.53 14.80 29.41
N SER A 36 28.54 16.11 29.10
CA SER A 36 28.97 16.74 27.83
C SER A 36 30.52 16.80 27.77
N GLU A 37 31.26 17.33 26.78
CA GLU A 37 31.13 18.50 25.86
C GLU A 37 31.88 18.20 24.53
N GLN A 38 31.40 18.61 23.34
CA GLN A 38 31.44 19.93 22.68
C GLN A 38 32.83 20.37 22.14
N THR A 39 32.89 20.61 20.81
CA THR A 39 33.65 21.62 20.01
C THR A 39 34.02 21.09 18.60
N VAL A 40 34.46 21.90 17.61
CA VAL A 40 33.65 22.90 16.85
C VAL A 40 34.34 23.32 15.52
N SER A 41 33.56 23.47 14.42
CA SER A 41 33.88 24.21 13.17
C SER A 41 34.94 23.61 12.17
N ASN A 42 35.09 24.02 10.90
CA ASN A 42 34.30 24.93 10.03
C ASN A 42 34.55 24.75 8.50
N SER A 43 33.84 25.56 7.68
CA SER A 43 33.96 25.82 6.21
C SER A 43 33.46 24.71 5.26
N VAL A 44 32.61 24.91 4.24
CA VAL A 44 32.10 26.05 3.40
C VAL A 44 32.76 26.17 2.01
N GLY A 45 31.93 26.03 0.98
CA GLY A 45 32.18 26.43 -0.41
C GLY A 45 30.84 26.74 -1.11
N LYS A 46 30.81 27.75 -1.99
CA LYS A 46 29.64 28.27 -2.71
C LYS A 46 29.95 28.39 -4.19
N GLU A 47 28.96 28.14 -5.06
CA GLU A 47 28.64 28.87 -6.30
C GLU A 47 27.30 28.25 -6.79
N GLU A 48 26.15 28.93 -6.84
CA GLU A 48 25.70 30.16 -7.53
C GLU A 48 25.41 30.00 -9.03
N GLN A 49 24.37 30.72 -9.48
CA GLN A 49 23.59 30.43 -10.68
C GLN A 49 24.11 31.15 -11.93
N LYS A 50 23.70 30.69 -13.11
CA LYS A 50 23.40 31.59 -14.22
C LYS A 50 22.15 31.18 -15.00
N GLN A 51 21.35 32.18 -15.32
CA GLN A 51 20.11 32.11 -16.07
C GLN A 51 20.22 33.10 -17.24
N SER A 52 19.77 32.72 -18.43
CA SER A 52 19.71 33.64 -19.57
C SER A 52 18.52 33.29 -20.46
N SER A 53 17.68 34.28 -20.75
CA SER A 53 16.54 34.16 -21.66
C SER A 53 16.62 35.25 -22.73
N SER A 54 16.23 34.91 -23.95
CA SER A 54 15.99 35.87 -25.03
C SER A 54 14.95 35.31 -25.99
N ARG A 55 14.04 36.18 -26.43
CA ARG A 55 13.07 35.93 -27.52
C ARG A 55 13.81 36.12 -28.87
N ASP A 56 13.25 35.94 -30.07
CA ASP A 56 11.86 36.14 -30.50
C ASP A 56 11.58 35.55 -31.90
N LYS A 57 10.28 35.45 -32.27
CA LYS A 57 9.70 35.35 -33.64
C LYS A 57 9.81 34.05 -34.48
N ASP A 58 8.71 33.29 -34.44
CA ASP A 58 7.76 32.94 -35.54
C ASP A 58 7.92 33.64 -36.94
N PRO A 59 7.31 33.14 -38.06
CA PRO A 59 5.95 32.55 -38.10
C PRO A 59 5.64 31.37 -39.06
N ASN A 60 4.42 30.82 -38.84
CA ASN A 60 3.48 30.17 -39.79
C ASN A 60 3.70 28.68 -40.17
N GLN A 61 2.77 27.78 -39.81
CA GLN A 61 1.45 27.42 -40.45
C GLN A 61 1.61 26.42 -41.61
N SER A 62 0.74 25.42 -41.84
CA SER A 62 -0.53 24.99 -41.19
C SER A 62 -0.65 23.45 -41.26
N ALA A 63 -1.07 22.74 -40.20
CA ALA A 63 -2.43 22.27 -39.91
C ALA A 63 -3.05 21.19 -40.86
N ASN A 64 -3.66 20.19 -40.21
CA ASN A 64 -4.68 19.22 -40.67
C ASN A 64 -4.32 18.04 -41.61
N GLU A 65 -4.34 16.84 -41.01
CA GLU A 65 -5.33 15.75 -41.23
C GLU A 65 -5.91 15.47 -42.63
N GLY A 66 -6.10 14.18 -42.98
CA GLY A 66 -7.10 13.86 -44.03
C GLY A 66 -7.07 12.50 -44.77
N LEU A 67 -7.12 11.38 -44.05
CA LEU A 67 -7.72 10.08 -44.46
C LEU A 67 -8.08 9.77 -45.94
N ASN A 68 -7.49 8.67 -46.44
CA ASN A 68 -8.13 7.54 -47.18
C ASN A 68 -8.64 7.64 -48.65
N LYS A 69 -8.16 6.63 -49.42
CA LYS A 69 -8.90 5.68 -50.31
C LYS A 69 -9.42 6.08 -51.71
N THR A 70 -8.98 5.28 -52.70
CA THR A 70 -9.73 4.62 -53.83
C THR A 70 -10.69 5.43 -54.73
N GLU A 71 -10.84 5.19 -56.04
CA GLU A 71 -10.26 4.17 -56.95
C GLU A 71 -10.29 4.66 -58.42
N LYS A 72 -9.95 3.77 -59.36
CA LYS A 72 -10.16 3.77 -60.83
C LYS A 72 -11.11 4.84 -61.41
N GLU A 73 -10.76 5.36 -62.60
CA GLU A 73 -11.56 5.00 -63.79
C GLU A 73 -10.80 5.12 -65.13
N SER A 74 -11.29 4.36 -66.11
CA SER A 74 -10.81 4.23 -67.49
C SER A 74 -11.58 5.13 -68.46
N SER A 75 -11.07 5.32 -69.68
CA SER A 75 -11.87 5.82 -70.81
C SER A 75 -11.36 5.25 -72.14
N GLN A 76 -12.25 5.04 -73.10
CA GLN A 76 -11.96 4.36 -74.37
C GLN A 76 -12.58 5.10 -75.57
N ASP A 77 -11.80 5.22 -76.63
CA ASP A 77 -12.15 5.27 -78.08
C ASP A 77 -13.34 6.09 -78.63
N GLY A 78 -13.04 6.96 -79.61
CA GLY A 78 -13.64 6.86 -80.95
C GLY A 78 -14.86 7.71 -81.35
N SER A 79 -14.65 8.71 -82.24
CA SER A 79 -15.38 8.82 -83.53
C SER A 79 -14.81 9.90 -84.47
N LYS A 80 -15.30 9.94 -85.72
CA LYS A 80 -14.99 10.90 -86.83
C LYS A 80 -16.15 11.92 -86.97
N LYS A 81 -16.08 13.05 -87.73
CA LYS A 81 -15.81 13.16 -89.18
C LYS A 81 -15.69 14.63 -89.67
N GLU A 82 -15.32 14.83 -90.93
CA GLU A 82 -15.05 16.16 -91.56
C GLU A 82 -16.28 16.86 -92.19
N SER A 83 -16.11 18.14 -92.58
CA SER A 83 -16.81 18.78 -93.70
C SER A 83 -16.03 19.97 -94.32
N SER A 84 -15.69 19.85 -95.62
CA SER A 84 -15.56 20.91 -96.67
C SER A 84 -14.69 22.19 -96.43
N GLU A 85 -14.16 22.91 -97.43
CA GLU A 85 -14.35 22.85 -98.90
C GLU A 85 -13.08 23.17 -99.74
N ASN A 86 -13.23 23.72 -100.96
CA ASN A 86 -12.31 23.56 -102.09
C ASN A 86 -11.27 24.67 -102.34
N LYS A 87 -10.15 24.20 -102.94
CA LYS A 87 -9.17 24.85 -103.82
C LYS A 87 -9.51 26.25 -104.38
N GLU A 88 -8.48 27.10 -104.42
CA GLU A 88 -8.13 27.84 -105.64
C GLU A 88 -6.61 27.74 -105.91
N LYS A 89 -6.15 28.11 -107.12
CA LYS A 89 -4.84 27.72 -107.65
C LYS A 89 -4.04 28.92 -108.17
N ALA A 90 -3.32 29.61 -107.28
CA ALA A 90 -2.40 30.69 -107.65
C ALA A 90 -0.97 30.16 -107.90
N SER A 91 -0.33 30.58 -108.98
CA SER A 91 1.02 30.14 -109.37
C SER A 91 2.10 31.13 -108.95
N THR A 92 3.08 30.67 -108.17
CA THR A 92 4.38 31.33 -108.03
C THR A 92 5.49 30.30 -108.09
N LYS A 93 6.51 30.56 -108.91
CA LYS A 93 7.79 29.83 -108.84
C LYS A 93 8.54 30.35 -107.61
N ALA A 94 8.56 29.58 -106.53
CA ALA A 94 9.62 29.68 -105.54
C ALA A 94 10.78 28.78 -106.00
N ASN A 95 12.02 29.21 -105.78
CA ASN A 95 13.19 28.35 -106.03
C ASN A 95 13.11 27.11 -105.13
N VAL A 96 13.41 25.95 -105.69
CA VAL A 96 14.15 24.96 -104.91
C VAL A 96 15.55 25.54 -104.78
N GLU A 97 15.78 26.31 -103.72
CA GLU A 97 17.15 26.50 -103.27
C GLU A 97 17.65 25.12 -102.88
N GLU A 98 18.68 24.66 -103.59
CA GLU A 98 19.41 23.45 -103.23
C GLU A 98 20.18 23.77 -101.96
N VAL A 99 19.50 23.66 -100.81
CA VAL A 99 20.07 23.89 -99.48
C VAL A 99 21.27 22.97 -99.36
N ASN A 100 22.46 23.54 -99.48
CA ASN A 100 23.70 22.80 -99.54
C ASN A 100 24.01 22.27 -98.14
N LYS A 101 23.52 21.05 -97.85
CA LYS A 101 23.66 20.43 -96.53
C LYS A 101 25.10 20.00 -96.35
N GLU A 102 25.75 20.60 -95.38
CA GLU A 102 27.09 20.24 -94.92
C GLU A 102 27.06 20.10 -93.40
N GLY A 103 27.91 19.23 -92.85
CA GLY A 103 28.03 19.03 -91.42
C GLY A 103 26.82 18.36 -90.76
N TRP A 104 26.65 18.59 -89.46
CA TRP A 104 25.60 17.99 -88.63
C TRP A 104 24.23 18.63 -88.90
N GLN A 105 23.24 17.80 -89.21
CA GLN A 105 21.85 18.20 -89.48
C GLN A 105 20.89 17.31 -88.68
N LYS A 106 19.83 17.90 -88.11
CA LYS A 106 18.79 17.16 -87.37
C LYS A 106 17.47 17.19 -88.14
N GLU A 107 16.99 16.04 -88.57
CA GLU A 107 15.79 15.88 -89.40
C GLU A 107 14.85 14.85 -88.78
N ASN A 108 13.56 15.19 -88.58
CA ASN A 108 12.57 14.28 -87.98
C ASN A 108 13.07 13.63 -86.66
N ASP A 109 13.64 14.47 -85.79
CA ASP A 109 14.37 14.12 -84.56
C ASP A 109 15.61 13.21 -84.68
N GLN A 110 16.01 12.85 -85.90
CA GLN A 110 17.17 12.01 -86.18
C GLN A 110 18.37 12.84 -86.65
N TRP A 111 19.56 12.56 -86.09
CA TRP A 111 20.80 13.23 -86.51
C TRP A 111 21.42 12.58 -87.75
N ARG A 112 22.02 13.42 -88.58
CA ARG A 112 22.70 13.10 -89.84
C ARG A 112 23.97 13.93 -89.97
N TYR A 113 24.92 13.47 -90.77
CA TYR A 113 26.06 14.26 -91.19
C TYR A 113 26.15 14.26 -92.71
N TYR A 114 26.35 15.43 -93.31
CA TYR A 114 26.44 15.60 -94.76
C TYR A 114 27.82 16.09 -95.18
N GLU A 115 28.33 15.54 -96.28
CA GLU A 115 29.50 16.05 -96.99
C GLU A 115 29.16 16.17 -98.49
N ASN A 116 29.41 17.35 -99.08
CA ASN A 116 29.06 17.67 -100.47
C ASN A 116 27.57 17.37 -100.79
N ASN A 117 26.67 17.85 -99.92
CA ASN A 117 25.22 17.63 -99.99
C ASN A 117 24.75 16.16 -99.95
N LYS A 118 25.62 15.21 -99.55
CA LYS A 118 25.30 13.78 -99.42
C LYS A 118 25.38 13.30 -97.98
N ALA A 119 24.35 12.61 -97.50
CA ALA A 119 24.34 12.02 -96.18
C ALA A 119 25.36 10.88 -96.07
N ILE A 120 26.20 10.92 -95.04
CA ILE A 120 27.18 9.89 -94.74
C ILE A 120 26.49 8.62 -94.22
N THR A 121 27.03 7.46 -94.59
CA THR A 121 26.57 6.13 -94.17
C THR A 121 27.77 5.29 -93.70
N ASN A 122 27.50 4.31 -92.84
CA ASN A 122 28.49 3.49 -92.13
C ASN A 122 29.38 4.31 -91.16
N TRP A 123 30.57 3.80 -90.85
CA TRP A 123 31.53 4.42 -89.93
C TRP A 123 32.22 5.66 -90.53
N LYS A 124 32.23 6.77 -89.79
CA LYS A 124 32.95 8.01 -90.14
C LYS A 124 33.60 8.62 -88.91
N LYS A 125 34.85 9.07 -89.04
CA LYS A 125 35.55 9.85 -88.00
C LYS A 125 35.29 11.34 -88.26
N ILE A 126 34.74 12.04 -87.26
CA ILE A 126 34.33 13.45 -87.32
C ILE A 126 34.90 14.16 -86.07
N ALA A 127 35.60 15.28 -86.25
CA ALA A 127 36.16 16.08 -85.14
C ALA A 127 36.98 15.27 -84.09
N GLY A 128 37.61 14.16 -84.50
CA GLY A 128 38.40 13.29 -83.61
C GLY A 128 37.68 12.05 -83.08
N HIS A 129 36.35 11.96 -83.18
CA HIS A 129 35.56 10.82 -82.67
C HIS A 129 34.94 9.98 -83.80
N TRP A 130 34.72 8.70 -83.57
CA TRP A 130 34.01 7.81 -84.49
C TRP A 130 32.50 7.87 -84.28
N TYR A 131 31.75 7.85 -85.38
CA TYR A 131 30.29 7.81 -85.42
C TYR A 131 29.84 6.75 -86.43
N TYR A 132 28.73 6.08 -86.17
CA TYR A 132 28.10 5.16 -87.13
C TYR A 132 26.76 5.71 -87.64
N PHE A 133 26.57 5.67 -88.96
CA PHE A 133 25.34 6.03 -89.63
C PHE A 133 24.75 4.81 -90.36
N ASN A 134 23.44 4.59 -90.26
CA ASN A 134 22.80 3.48 -90.97
C ASN A 134 22.71 3.74 -92.49
N LYS A 135 22.19 2.77 -93.25
CA LYS A 135 22.03 2.87 -94.72
C LYS A 135 21.19 4.05 -95.21
N ASN A 136 20.33 4.61 -94.35
CA ASN A 136 19.51 5.79 -94.65
C ASN A 136 20.20 7.10 -94.23
N GLY A 137 21.43 7.04 -93.72
CA GLY A 137 22.21 8.20 -93.25
C GLY A 137 21.82 8.73 -91.87
N VAL A 138 21.21 7.89 -91.01
CA VAL A 138 20.82 8.26 -89.64
C VAL A 138 21.87 7.77 -88.65
N MET A 139 22.35 8.68 -87.81
CA MET A 139 23.32 8.41 -86.74
C MET A 139 22.75 7.46 -85.68
N PHE A 140 23.57 6.52 -85.20
CA PHE A 140 23.28 5.71 -84.01
C PHE A 140 23.81 6.40 -82.75
N SER A 141 23.01 6.39 -81.67
CA SER A 141 23.36 6.95 -80.36
C SER A 141 22.70 6.16 -79.22
N ASP A 142 23.27 6.27 -78.02
CA ASP A 142 22.85 5.59 -76.78
C ASP A 142 22.67 4.07 -76.99
N THR A 143 23.59 3.45 -77.74
CA THR A 143 23.43 2.11 -78.29
C THR A 143 24.76 1.42 -78.56
N ILE A 144 24.71 0.14 -78.93
CA ILE A 144 25.86 -0.73 -79.17
C ILE A 144 25.80 -1.20 -80.62
N TYR A 145 26.88 -1.01 -81.38
CA TYR A 145 26.95 -1.45 -82.77
C TYR A 145 28.32 -2.02 -83.13
N ASP A 146 28.33 -3.21 -83.74
CA ASP A 146 29.54 -3.96 -84.13
C ASP A 146 30.58 -4.12 -83.00
N GLY A 147 30.09 -4.18 -81.75
CA GLY A 147 30.93 -4.26 -80.55
C GLY A 147 31.50 -2.94 -80.04
N TYR A 148 31.11 -1.79 -80.59
CA TYR A 148 31.49 -0.46 -80.09
C TYR A 148 30.35 0.20 -79.31
N LEU A 149 30.68 1.02 -78.31
CA LEU A 149 29.72 1.73 -77.46
C LEU A 149 29.52 3.17 -77.96
N LEU A 150 28.34 3.51 -78.46
CA LEU A 150 27.99 4.85 -78.96
C LEU A 150 27.16 5.60 -77.91
N ASN A 151 27.68 6.71 -77.41
CA ASN A 151 27.02 7.50 -76.36
C ASN A 151 25.83 8.32 -76.90
N LYS A 152 25.20 9.14 -76.05
CA LYS A 152 24.02 9.97 -76.39
C LYS A 152 24.24 10.99 -77.51
N SER A 153 25.49 11.39 -77.78
CA SER A 153 25.86 12.23 -78.94
C SER A 153 26.21 11.42 -80.19
N GLY A 154 26.18 10.08 -80.13
CA GLY A 154 26.55 9.16 -81.20
C GLY A 154 28.05 8.92 -81.37
N ALA A 155 28.89 9.57 -80.54
CA ALA A 155 30.32 9.31 -80.52
C ALA A 155 30.63 7.98 -79.83
N VAL A 156 31.55 7.20 -80.41
CA VAL A 156 32.20 6.07 -79.74
C VAL A 156 32.96 6.58 -78.52
N VAL A 157 32.83 5.87 -77.39
CA VAL A 157 33.65 6.10 -76.19
C VAL A 157 34.82 5.11 -76.13
N GLU A 158 35.94 5.57 -75.60
CA GLU A 158 37.21 4.84 -75.46
C GLU A 158 37.63 4.94 -73.97
N ASP A 159 38.17 3.85 -73.40
CA ASP A 159 38.55 3.68 -71.98
C ASP A 159 37.53 4.25 -70.97
N SER A 160 36.25 3.87 -71.11
CA SER A 160 35.17 4.55 -70.40
C SER A 160 33.90 3.71 -70.20
N TRP A 161 33.18 4.05 -69.12
CA TRP A 161 31.88 3.50 -68.76
C TRP A 161 30.74 4.18 -69.53
N LEU A 162 29.81 3.38 -70.06
CA LEU A 162 28.55 3.88 -70.63
C LEU A 162 27.36 3.12 -70.04
N LYS A 163 26.33 3.85 -69.59
CA LYS A 163 25.05 3.27 -69.17
C LYS A 163 24.07 3.35 -70.33
N ILE A 164 23.54 2.21 -70.78
CA ILE A 164 22.51 2.12 -71.81
C ILE A 164 21.28 1.46 -71.16
N GLY A 165 20.20 2.23 -71.05
CA GLY A 165 19.06 1.89 -70.19
C GLY A 165 19.51 1.72 -68.73
N GLU A 166 19.21 0.56 -68.14
CA GLU A 166 19.64 0.20 -66.77
C GLU A 166 20.95 -0.62 -66.71
N LYS A 167 21.52 -1.05 -67.84
CA LYS A 167 22.77 -1.81 -67.89
C LYS A 167 23.98 -0.90 -68.08
N TRP A 168 25.09 -1.22 -67.40
CA TRP A 168 26.40 -0.58 -67.59
C TRP A 168 27.28 -1.44 -68.49
N TYR A 169 28.11 -0.78 -69.30
CA TYR A 169 29.04 -1.37 -70.26
C TYR A 169 30.38 -0.60 -70.17
N TYR A 170 31.50 -1.25 -70.53
CA TYR A 170 32.81 -0.59 -70.59
C TYR A 170 33.43 -0.73 -71.97
N ALA A 171 34.00 0.35 -72.50
CA ALA A 171 34.82 0.33 -73.70
C ALA A 171 36.30 0.31 -73.32
N SER A 172 37.07 -0.57 -73.98
CA SER A 172 38.53 -0.55 -74.00
C SER A 172 39.10 0.73 -74.63
N ASP A 173 40.41 0.90 -74.55
CA ASP A 173 41.20 1.89 -75.30
C ASP A 173 40.87 1.92 -76.81
N SER A 174 40.57 0.75 -77.39
CA SER A 174 40.18 0.59 -78.80
C SER A 174 38.72 0.96 -79.12
N GLY A 175 37.96 1.43 -78.13
CA GLY A 175 36.51 1.71 -78.22
C GLY A 175 35.61 0.48 -78.24
N LYS A 176 36.21 -0.73 -78.23
CA LYS A 176 35.47 -2.00 -78.21
C LYS A 176 35.00 -2.36 -76.81
N MET A 177 33.76 -2.82 -76.74
CA MET A 177 33.06 -3.25 -75.54
C MET A 177 33.67 -4.53 -74.93
N ILE A 178 33.89 -4.50 -73.62
CA ILE A 178 34.26 -5.66 -72.82
C ILE A 178 33.05 -6.59 -72.64
N ARG A 179 33.24 -7.91 -72.81
CA ARG A 179 32.18 -8.92 -72.61
C ARG A 179 32.72 -10.30 -72.28
N ASN A 180 31.92 -11.10 -71.58
CA ASN A 180 32.19 -12.47 -71.17
C ASN A 180 33.56 -12.66 -70.46
N GLN A 181 34.00 -11.67 -69.69
CA GLN A 181 35.28 -11.72 -68.98
C GLN A 181 35.28 -10.87 -67.70
N TRP A 182 36.26 -11.16 -66.84
CA TRP A 182 36.68 -10.27 -65.77
C TRP A 182 37.61 -9.19 -66.32
N GLU A 183 37.41 -7.95 -65.89
CA GLU A 183 38.22 -6.80 -66.28
C GLU A 183 38.60 -5.95 -65.06
N ARG A 184 39.80 -5.36 -65.06
CA ARG A 184 40.31 -4.61 -63.91
C ARG A 184 40.37 -3.10 -64.18
N ILE A 185 39.29 -2.41 -63.82
CA ILE A 185 39.07 -0.99 -64.12
C ILE A 185 39.34 -0.17 -62.86
N ASN A 186 40.24 0.82 -62.96
CA ASN A 186 40.62 1.73 -61.86
C ASN A 186 40.96 1.00 -60.53
N GLY A 187 41.60 -0.16 -60.63
CA GLY A 187 42.06 -0.98 -59.50
C GLY A 187 41.09 -2.07 -59.04
N SER A 188 39.79 -1.94 -59.35
CA SER A 188 38.73 -2.89 -58.96
C SER A 188 38.43 -3.89 -60.07
N TRP A 189 37.99 -5.10 -59.70
CA TRP A 189 37.54 -6.12 -60.65
C TRP A 189 36.05 -6.02 -60.94
N TYR A 190 35.66 -6.18 -62.20
CA TYR A 190 34.28 -6.20 -62.70
C TYR A 190 34.10 -7.40 -63.62
N TYR A 191 32.88 -7.99 -63.67
CA TYR A 191 32.54 -9.03 -64.65
C TYR A 191 31.46 -8.55 -65.62
N PHE A 192 31.66 -8.81 -66.91
CA PHE A 192 30.71 -8.48 -67.97
C PHE A 192 30.11 -9.76 -68.56
N ASP A 193 28.78 -9.80 -68.72
CA ASP A 193 28.05 -10.93 -69.32
C ASP A 193 28.35 -11.09 -70.81
N ASP A 194 27.76 -12.10 -71.46
CA ASP A 194 27.92 -12.37 -72.90
C ASP A 194 27.35 -11.25 -73.79
N THR A 195 26.36 -10.51 -73.29
CA THR A 195 25.84 -9.28 -73.91
C THR A 195 26.76 -8.06 -73.70
N GLY A 196 27.80 -8.19 -72.86
CA GLY A 196 28.73 -7.12 -72.49
C GLY A 196 28.28 -6.25 -71.34
N ALA A 197 27.22 -6.62 -70.64
CA ALA A 197 26.70 -5.85 -69.52
C ALA A 197 27.38 -6.25 -68.21
N MET A 198 27.77 -5.24 -67.43
CA MET A 198 28.37 -5.40 -66.12
C MET A 198 27.37 -6.02 -65.14
N LEU A 199 27.77 -7.13 -64.51
CA LEU A 199 27.02 -7.72 -63.39
C LEU A 199 27.16 -6.84 -62.14
N SER A 200 26.09 -6.72 -61.36
CA SER A 200 26.06 -6.04 -60.06
C SER A 200 25.04 -6.67 -59.14
N LYS A 201 25.24 -6.56 -57.81
CA LYS A 201 24.46 -7.29 -56.78
C LYS A 201 24.33 -8.79 -57.11
N ALA A 202 25.44 -9.41 -57.50
CA ALA A 202 25.47 -10.76 -58.04
C ALA A 202 26.62 -11.57 -57.45
N ILE A 203 26.50 -12.90 -57.52
CA ILE A 203 27.61 -13.83 -57.26
C ILE A 203 27.95 -14.53 -58.58
N HIS A 204 29.21 -14.43 -59.00
CA HIS A 204 29.71 -15.08 -60.21
C HIS A 204 30.96 -15.88 -59.87
N ASN A 205 30.92 -17.20 -60.04
CA ASN A 205 32.03 -18.12 -59.72
C ASN A 205 32.60 -17.92 -58.29
N ASP A 206 31.68 -17.88 -57.31
CA ASP A 206 31.87 -17.51 -55.88
C ASP A 206 32.20 -16.04 -55.58
N TYR A 207 32.63 -15.22 -56.56
CA TYR A 207 33.01 -13.83 -56.30
C TYR A 207 31.78 -12.92 -56.13
N LEU A 208 31.82 -12.04 -55.13
CA LEU A 208 30.70 -11.18 -54.73
C LEU A 208 30.80 -9.79 -55.37
N LEU A 209 29.82 -9.40 -56.18
CA LEU A 209 29.77 -8.10 -56.85
C LEU A 209 28.82 -7.13 -56.13
N GLN A 210 29.31 -5.95 -55.80
CA GLN A 210 28.57 -4.87 -55.14
C GLN A 210 27.49 -4.26 -56.06
N SER A 211 26.73 -3.30 -55.54
CA SER A 211 25.80 -2.47 -56.33
C SER A 211 26.47 -1.62 -57.41
N SER A 212 27.77 -1.33 -57.25
CA SER A 212 28.64 -0.70 -58.25
C SER A 212 29.14 -1.66 -59.33
N GLY A 213 28.88 -2.97 -59.19
CA GLY A 213 29.47 -4.03 -60.01
C GLY A 213 30.94 -4.36 -59.71
N ALA A 214 31.58 -3.61 -58.80
CA ALA A 214 32.92 -3.94 -58.33
C ALA A 214 32.89 -5.19 -57.43
N MET A 215 33.90 -6.05 -57.55
CA MET A 215 34.11 -7.18 -56.65
C MET A 215 34.45 -6.68 -55.24
N HIS A 216 33.74 -7.18 -54.22
CA HIS A 216 34.05 -6.87 -52.83
C HIS A 216 35.10 -7.85 -52.28
N GLU A 217 36.16 -7.35 -51.66
CA GLU A 217 37.08 -8.13 -50.82
C GLU A 217 36.80 -7.85 -49.34
N LYS A 218 36.85 -8.88 -48.48
CA LYS A 218 36.76 -8.80 -47.00
C LYS A 218 35.55 -8.00 -46.43
N GLY A 219 34.35 -8.14 -47.01
CA GLY A 219 33.21 -7.32 -46.59
C GLY A 219 31.81 -7.83 -46.91
N TRP A 220 30.82 -7.10 -46.40
CA TRP A 220 29.40 -7.46 -46.44
C TRP A 220 28.69 -6.81 -47.63
N VAL A 221 27.84 -7.57 -48.35
CA VAL A 221 26.93 -7.04 -49.38
C VAL A 221 25.51 -7.53 -49.09
N LYS A 222 24.53 -6.61 -49.18
CA LYS A 222 23.10 -6.93 -49.09
C LYS A 222 22.50 -7.03 -50.51
N MET A 223 21.84 -8.15 -50.79
CA MET A 223 21.23 -8.47 -52.09
C MET A 223 19.90 -9.19 -51.81
N ASP A 224 18.81 -8.71 -52.41
CA ASP A 224 17.44 -9.26 -52.26
C ASP A 224 17.07 -9.54 -50.78
N GLU A 225 17.25 -8.51 -49.96
CA GLU A 225 17.13 -8.49 -48.49
C GLU A 225 18.04 -9.42 -47.68
N LYS A 226 18.82 -10.30 -48.32
CA LYS A 226 19.79 -11.18 -47.67
C LYS A 226 21.19 -10.56 -47.62
N TRP A 227 21.97 -10.93 -46.61
CA TRP A 227 23.38 -10.53 -46.49
C TRP A 227 24.31 -11.67 -46.90
N TYR A 228 25.43 -11.31 -47.53
CA TYR A 228 26.51 -12.19 -47.96
C TYR A 228 27.84 -11.58 -47.51
N TYR A 229 28.83 -12.40 -47.19
CA TYR A 229 30.17 -11.93 -46.81
C TYR A 229 31.23 -12.46 -47.78
N ALA A 230 32.00 -11.56 -48.37
CA ALA A 230 33.20 -11.88 -49.14
C ALA A 230 34.41 -12.02 -48.21
N SER A 231 35.15 -13.10 -48.39
CA SER A 231 36.47 -13.32 -47.78
C SER A 231 37.54 -12.38 -48.35
N ASP A 232 38.76 -12.44 -47.81
CA ASP A 232 39.94 -11.71 -48.32
C ASP A 232 40.29 -12.02 -49.80
N SER A 233 39.76 -13.09 -50.39
CA SER A 233 39.92 -13.41 -51.82
C SER A 233 38.70 -13.02 -52.67
N GLY A 234 37.77 -12.24 -52.14
CA GLY A 234 36.53 -11.83 -52.80
C GLY A 234 35.45 -12.92 -52.93
N LYS A 235 35.79 -14.17 -52.60
CA LYS A 235 34.85 -15.31 -52.62
C LYS A 235 33.90 -15.31 -51.43
N ILE A 236 32.63 -15.64 -51.65
CA ILE A 236 31.63 -15.71 -50.59
C ILE A 236 31.85 -16.83 -49.58
N ILE A 237 31.46 -16.57 -48.33
CA ILE A 237 31.28 -17.58 -47.31
C ILE A 237 29.94 -18.30 -47.51
N ARG A 238 29.96 -19.64 -47.62
CA ARG A 238 28.77 -20.50 -47.73
C ARG A 238 28.93 -21.78 -46.90
N ASN A 239 27.81 -22.36 -46.50
CA ASN A 239 27.63 -23.58 -45.69
C ASN A 239 28.59 -23.79 -44.49
N LYS A 240 29.01 -22.73 -43.81
CA LYS A 240 29.76 -22.83 -42.55
C LYS A 240 29.36 -21.79 -41.51
N TRP A 241 29.96 -21.93 -40.32
CA TRP A 241 30.15 -20.83 -39.38
C TRP A 241 31.42 -20.05 -39.76
N GLU A 242 31.41 -18.75 -39.53
CA GLU A 242 32.57 -17.87 -39.73
C GLU A 242 32.64 -16.81 -38.62
N LYS A 243 33.84 -16.42 -38.19
CA LYS A 243 34.02 -15.42 -37.12
C LYS A 243 34.49 -14.09 -37.67
N ILE A 244 33.57 -13.15 -37.83
CA ILE A 244 33.77 -11.86 -38.49
C ILE A 244 33.78 -10.76 -37.43
N ASN A 245 34.85 -9.97 -37.36
CA ASN A 245 35.03 -8.85 -36.42
C ASN A 245 34.74 -9.20 -34.94
N GLY A 246 35.01 -10.44 -34.53
CA GLY A 246 34.80 -10.93 -33.17
C GLY A 246 33.49 -11.65 -32.90
N SER A 247 32.50 -11.59 -33.81
CA SER A 247 31.20 -12.27 -33.67
C SER A 247 31.09 -13.48 -34.61
N TRP A 248 30.34 -14.50 -34.20
CA TRP A 248 30.05 -15.68 -35.03
C TRP A 248 28.81 -15.45 -35.93
N TYR A 249 28.89 -15.92 -37.17
CA TYR A 249 27.83 -15.87 -38.18
C TYR A 249 27.67 -17.22 -38.88
N ARG A 250 26.45 -17.60 -39.26
CA ARG A 250 26.15 -18.85 -40.00
C ARG A 250 25.62 -18.50 -41.40
N PHE A 251 26.19 -19.12 -42.44
CA PHE A 251 25.80 -18.89 -43.84
C PHE A 251 25.22 -20.16 -44.49
N ASP A 252 24.07 -20.06 -45.15
CA ASP A 252 23.42 -21.19 -45.84
C ASP A 252 24.24 -21.71 -47.04
N GLU A 253 23.74 -22.72 -47.75
CA GLU A 253 24.42 -23.34 -48.89
C GLU A 253 24.60 -22.38 -50.08
N ASN A 254 23.71 -21.38 -50.19
CA ASN A 254 23.77 -20.32 -51.19
C ASN A 254 24.72 -19.17 -50.79
N GLY A 255 25.16 -19.13 -49.52
CA GLY A 255 25.98 -18.05 -48.95
C GLY A 255 25.17 -16.94 -48.28
N SER A 256 23.87 -17.11 -48.09
CA SER A 256 23.02 -16.17 -47.36
C SER A 256 23.24 -16.31 -45.86
N MET A 257 23.53 -15.20 -45.20
CA MET A 257 23.68 -15.10 -43.75
C MET A 257 22.34 -15.36 -43.04
N LEU A 258 22.30 -16.39 -42.20
CA LEU A 258 21.17 -16.65 -41.31
C LEU A 258 21.09 -15.54 -40.25
N ASN A 259 19.88 -15.09 -39.97
CA ASN A 259 19.54 -14.09 -38.96
C ASN A 259 18.14 -14.36 -38.42
N GLU A 260 17.82 -13.74 -37.28
CA GLU A 260 16.52 -13.86 -36.62
C GLU A 260 16.00 -15.31 -36.51
N THR A 261 16.89 -16.22 -36.07
CA THR A 261 16.62 -17.66 -36.11
C THR A 261 17.45 -18.45 -35.09
N ILE A 262 17.10 -19.71 -34.90
CA ILE A 262 17.84 -20.67 -34.06
C ILE A 262 18.36 -21.79 -34.95
N TYR A 263 19.68 -21.90 -35.08
CA TYR A 263 20.33 -22.94 -35.89
C TYR A 263 21.09 -23.92 -35.00
N ASN A 264 20.62 -25.17 -34.91
CA ASN A 264 21.18 -26.22 -34.04
C ASN A 264 21.39 -25.73 -32.59
N ASP A 265 20.32 -25.17 -32.00
CA ASP A 265 20.25 -24.45 -30.72
C ASP A 265 21.06 -23.15 -30.59
N TYR A 266 21.91 -22.77 -31.54
CA TYR A 266 22.59 -21.47 -31.50
C TYR A 266 21.66 -20.32 -31.92
N LEU A 267 21.61 -19.27 -31.11
CA LEU A 267 20.68 -18.15 -31.27
C LEU A 267 21.29 -17.02 -32.11
N LEU A 268 20.68 -16.69 -33.25
CA LEU A 268 21.14 -15.64 -34.16
C LEU A 268 20.23 -14.41 -34.09
N LYS A 269 20.83 -13.25 -33.82
CA LYS A 269 20.13 -11.95 -33.77
C LYS A 269 19.69 -11.49 -35.17
N THR A 270 18.88 -10.45 -35.26
CA THR A 270 18.48 -9.81 -36.54
C THR A 270 19.68 -9.30 -37.36
N SER A 271 20.82 -9.01 -36.71
CA SER A 271 22.09 -8.70 -37.37
C SER A 271 22.87 -9.92 -37.88
N GLY A 272 22.34 -11.13 -37.72
CA GLY A 272 22.99 -12.42 -38.04
C GLY A 272 24.11 -12.84 -37.10
N ALA A 273 24.58 -11.94 -36.23
CA ALA A 273 25.54 -12.27 -35.20
C ALA A 273 24.90 -13.19 -34.15
N MET A 274 25.62 -14.24 -33.78
CA MET A 274 25.26 -15.09 -32.64
C MET A 274 25.15 -14.26 -31.36
N ALA A 275 24.15 -14.53 -30.54
CA ALA A 275 24.05 -14.01 -29.18
C ALA A 275 24.95 -14.84 -28.25
N GLU A 276 25.69 -14.21 -27.35
CA GLU A 276 26.57 -14.85 -26.35
C GLU A 276 26.36 -14.12 -25.01
N LYS A 277 25.73 -14.77 -24.02
CA LYS A 277 25.14 -14.14 -22.81
C LYS A 277 24.17 -12.99 -23.10
N ASP A 278 23.50 -13.04 -24.25
CA ASP A 278 22.79 -11.90 -24.84
C ASP A 278 21.38 -12.30 -25.31
N TRP A 279 20.53 -11.30 -25.49
CA TRP A 279 19.14 -11.45 -25.92
C TRP A 279 19.02 -11.41 -27.46
N ALA A 280 18.05 -12.14 -27.99
CA ALA A 280 17.57 -11.98 -29.36
C ALA A 280 16.05 -11.93 -29.39
N LYS A 281 15.50 -11.12 -30.31
CA LYS A 281 14.08 -11.10 -30.65
C LYS A 281 13.91 -11.85 -31.97
N ILE A 282 12.92 -12.74 -32.05
CA ILE A 282 12.58 -13.53 -33.24
C ILE A 282 11.06 -13.60 -33.37
N ASN A 283 10.49 -13.14 -34.48
CA ASN A 283 9.03 -13.11 -34.71
C ASN A 283 8.27 -12.52 -33.51
N GLU A 284 8.68 -11.32 -33.09
CA GLU A 284 8.23 -10.57 -31.90
C GLU A 284 8.46 -11.22 -30.52
N LYS A 285 8.96 -12.46 -30.45
CA LYS A 285 9.25 -13.17 -29.19
C LYS A 285 10.70 -12.99 -28.74
N TRP A 286 10.94 -12.96 -27.43
CA TRP A 286 12.29 -12.85 -26.86
C TRP A 286 12.87 -14.21 -26.45
N TYR A 287 14.18 -14.34 -26.65
CA TYR A 287 15.00 -15.52 -26.40
C TYR A 287 16.33 -15.06 -25.77
N TYR A 288 16.95 -15.90 -24.93
CA TYR A 288 18.25 -15.61 -24.30
C TYR A 288 19.28 -16.70 -24.57
N ALA A 289 20.49 -16.31 -24.94
CA ALA A 289 21.60 -17.22 -25.19
C ALA A 289 22.52 -17.40 -23.98
N SER A 290 23.00 -18.62 -23.79
CA SER A 290 24.10 -18.94 -22.88
C SER A 290 25.43 -18.28 -23.29
N ASP A 291 26.46 -18.48 -22.48
CA ASP A 291 27.86 -18.17 -22.81
C ASP A 291 28.38 -18.87 -24.07
N SER A 292 27.90 -20.08 -24.33
CA SER A 292 28.14 -20.90 -25.52
C SER A 292 27.21 -20.54 -26.70
N GLY A 293 26.43 -19.47 -26.58
CA GLY A 293 25.51 -18.98 -27.60
C GLY A 293 24.27 -19.83 -27.85
N LYS A 294 24.00 -20.82 -26.99
CA LYS A 294 22.86 -21.71 -27.09
C LYS A 294 21.63 -21.14 -26.41
N VAL A 295 20.47 -21.27 -27.04
CA VAL A 295 19.20 -20.75 -26.52
C VAL A 295 18.77 -21.44 -25.22
N THR A 296 18.27 -20.63 -24.29
CA THR A 296 17.74 -21.08 -23.00
C THR A 296 16.34 -21.67 -23.15
N ARG A 297 16.05 -22.82 -22.52
CA ARG A 297 14.76 -23.54 -22.61
C ARG A 297 14.37 -24.17 -21.27
N ASN A 298 13.06 -24.33 -21.03
CA ASN A 298 12.46 -25.09 -19.91
C ASN A 298 12.97 -24.75 -18.49
N LYS A 299 13.42 -23.52 -18.23
CA LYS A 299 13.96 -23.16 -16.90
C LYS A 299 13.74 -21.68 -16.53
N TRP A 300 13.92 -21.44 -15.23
CA TRP A 300 14.28 -20.14 -14.70
C TRP A 300 15.75 -19.83 -15.01
N GLU A 301 16.06 -18.58 -15.36
CA GLU A 301 17.43 -18.08 -15.57
C GLU A 301 17.57 -16.68 -14.95
N LYS A 302 18.75 -16.36 -14.38
CA LYS A 302 18.99 -15.10 -13.68
C LYS A 302 19.93 -14.19 -14.49
N ILE A 303 19.36 -13.18 -15.12
CA ILE A 303 20.03 -12.34 -16.11
C ILE A 303 20.10 -10.92 -15.56
N ASN A 304 21.32 -10.39 -15.41
CA ASN A 304 21.61 -9.04 -14.90
C ASN A 304 20.90 -8.69 -13.57
N GLY A 305 20.72 -9.69 -12.70
CA GLY A 305 20.09 -9.54 -11.38
C GLY A 305 18.60 -9.93 -11.34
N SER A 306 17.90 -9.90 -12.47
CA SER A 306 16.48 -10.26 -12.59
C SER A 306 16.28 -11.73 -12.97
N TRP A 307 15.16 -12.33 -12.55
CA TRP A 307 14.76 -13.68 -12.94
C TRP A 307 13.80 -13.68 -14.14
N TYR A 308 13.95 -14.66 -15.02
CA TYR A 308 13.15 -14.85 -16.23
C TYR A 308 12.78 -16.34 -16.39
N VAL A 309 11.66 -16.65 -17.05
CA VAL A 309 11.26 -18.03 -17.40
C VAL A 309 11.29 -18.22 -18.91
N PHE A 310 11.83 -19.35 -19.36
CA PHE A 310 11.83 -19.77 -20.76
C PHE A 310 11.06 -21.08 -20.94
N ASP A 311 10.19 -21.14 -21.94
CA ASP A 311 9.37 -22.31 -22.26
C ASP A 311 10.15 -23.42 -23.00
N LYS A 312 9.45 -24.45 -23.49
CA LYS A 312 10.05 -25.56 -24.25
C LYS A 312 10.67 -25.16 -25.58
N ASP A 313 10.13 -24.11 -26.22
CA ASP A 313 10.59 -23.59 -27.50
C ASP A 313 11.60 -22.45 -27.32
N GLY A 314 11.96 -22.15 -26.06
CA GLY A 314 12.94 -21.14 -25.65
C GLY A 314 12.38 -19.72 -25.57
N VAL A 315 11.06 -19.56 -25.63
CA VAL A 315 10.38 -18.26 -25.57
C VAL A 315 10.36 -17.78 -24.12
N MET A 316 10.79 -16.54 -23.90
CA MET A 316 10.64 -15.84 -22.63
C MET A 316 9.16 -15.62 -22.32
N LEU A 317 8.71 -16.03 -21.12
CA LEU A 317 7.37 -15.70 -20.64
C LEU A 317 7.32 -14.25 -20.14
N SER A 318 6.31 -13.50 -20.58
CA SER A 318 6.02 -12.13 -20.12
C SER A 318 4.52 -11.89 -19.92
N SER A 319 4.19 -10.82 -19.20
CA SER A 319 2.83 -10.34 -18.92
C SER A 319 1.86 -11.42 -18.40
N GLN A 320 2.37 -12.38 -17.61
CA GLN A 320 1.60 -13.56 -17.17
C GLN A 320 2.11 -14.16 -15.85
N TRP A 321 1.28 -14.98 -15.22
CA TRP A 321 1.64 -15.74 -14.02
C TRP A 321 2.31 -17.08 -14.37
N LYS A 322 3.40 -17.41 -13.68
CA LYS A 322 3.92 -18.78 -13.54
C LYS A 322 3.79 -19.20 -12.09
N ASP A 323 2.86 -20.10 -11.82
CA ASP A 323 2.54 -20.64 -10.48
C ASP A 323 2.16 -19.53 -9.46
N LYS A 324 3.10 -19.05 -8.64
CA LYS A 324 2.92 -17.93 -7.70
C LYS A 324 3.67 -16.65 -8.08
N TYR A 325 4.37 -16.65 -9.20
CA TYR A 325 5.28 -15.60 -9.64
C TYR A 325 4.67 -14.84 -10.83
N TYR A 326 4.72 -13.51 -10.83
CA TYR A 326 4.30 -12.72 -12.00
C TYR A 326 5.51 -12.33 -12.84
N LEU A 327 5.46 -12.60 -14.15
CA LEU A 327 6.42 -12.11 -15.12
C LEU A 327 5.87 -10.83 -15.75
N LYS A 328 6.59 -9.72 -15.58
CA LYS A 328 6.20 -8.41 -16.12
C LYS A 328 6.30 -8.40 -17.66
N ASP A 329 5.91 -7.30 -18.29
CA ASP A 329 5.94 -7.17 -19.76
C ASP A 329 7.36 -7.32 -20.35
N SER A 330 8.36 -6.86 -19.61
CA SER A 330 9.78 -7.09 -19.88
C SER A 330 10.25 -8.55 -19.62
N GLY A 331 9.35 -9.46 -19.24
CA GLY A 331 9.64 -10.84 -18.83
C GLY A 331 10.30 -10.99 -17.46
N ALA A 332 10.80 -9.90 -16.87
CA ALA A 332 11.41 -9.91 -15.55
C ALA A 332 10.36 -10.23 -14.48
N MET A 333 10.67 -11.18 -13.60
CA MET A 333 9.85 -11.52 -12.44
C MET A 333 9.68 -10.30 -11.53
N ALA A 334 8.45 -10.05 -11.08
CA ALA A 334 8.16 -9.02 -10.10
C ALA A 334 8.63 -9.45 -8.70
N GLN A 335 9.31 -8.57 -7.97
CA GLN A 335 9.87 -8.85 -6.63
C GLN A 335 9.82 -7.61 -5.73
N SER A 336 9.44 -7.80 -4.46
CA SER A 336 9.29 -6.75 -3.44
C SER A 336 8.36 -5.57 -3.82
N GLU A 337 7.47 -5.76 -4.78
CA GLU A 337 6.68 -4.70 -5.44
C GLU A 337 5.18 -5.01 -5.48
N TRP A 338 4.37 -3.95 -5.57
CA TRP A 338 2.93 -4.04 -5.82
C TRP A 338 2.65 -4.11 -7.32
N PHE A 339 1.78 -5.02 -7.74
CA PHE A 339 1.36 -5.21 -9.13
C PHE A 339 -0.17 -5.27 -9.24
N PHE A 340 -0.75 -4.63 -10.26
CA PHE A 340 -2.17 -4.67 -10.56
C PHE A 340 -2.45 -5.52 -11.80
N ASP A 341 -3.11 -6.66 -11.62
CA ASP A 341 -3.51 -7.50 -12.75
C ASP A 341 -4.90 -7.11 -13.24
N LYS A 342 -4.95 -6.53 -14.45
CA LYS A 342 -6.20 -6.14 -15.14
C LYS A 342 -7.14 -7.32 -15.41
N LYS A 343 -6.62 -8.55 -15.55
CA LYS A 343 -7.42 -9.77 -15.76
C LYS A 343 -8.21 -10.14 -14.50
N TYR A 344 -7.61 -9.89 -13.33
CA TYR A 344 -8.19 -10.20 -12.02
C TYR A 344 -8.81 -8.96 -11.33
N ASN A 345 -8.64 -7.78 -11.92
CA ASN A 345 -9.10 -6.49 -11.40
C ASN A 345 -8.68 -6.22 -9.94
N SER A 346 -7.47 -6.65 -9.58
CA SER A 346 -6.98 -6.68 -8.20
C SER A 346 -5.48 -6.38 -8.12
N TRP A 347 -5.08 -5.86 -6.96
CA TRP A 347 -3.68 -5.70 -6.59
C TRP A 347 -3.13 -6.97 -5.93
N PHE A 348 -1.85 -7.24 -6.17
CA PHE A 348 -1.07 -8.31 -5.60
C PHE A 348 0.23 -7.70 -5.08
N TYR A 349 0.76 -8.20 -3.96
CA TYR A 349 2.12 -7.87 -3.52
C TYR A 349 3.05 -9.06 -3.75
N LEU A 350 4.13 -8.85 -4.51
CA LEU A 350 5.16 -9.86 -4.71
C LEU A 350 6.24 -9.67 -3.64
N LYS A 351 6.56 -10.74 -2.91
CA LYS A 351 7.57 -10.73 -1.83
C LYS A 351 8.98 -10.61 -2.39
N SER A 352 9.98 -10.56 -1.52
CA SER A 352 11.41 -10.61 -1.89
C SER A 352 11.83 -11.92 -2.57
N ASP A 353 11.10 -13.02 -2.32
CA ASP A 353 11.24 -14.28 -3.08
C ASP A 353 10.57 -14.25 -4.47
N GLY A 354 9.77 -13.21 -4.76
CA GLY A 354 9.01 -13.01 -6.00
C GLY A 354 7.65 -13.69 -6.08
N SER A 355 7.31 -14.56 -5.12
CA SER A 355 5.97 -15.13 -5.04
C SER A 355 4.99 -14.15 -4.39
N TYR A 356 3.71 -14.22 -4.75
CA TYR A 356 2.70 -13.37 -4.12
C TYR A 356 2.58 -13.65 -2.61
N ALA A 357 2.36 -12.59 -1.83
CA ALA A 357 1.89 -12.70 -0.46
C ALA A 357 0.42 -13.18 -0.45
N GLU A 358 0.06 -14.10 0.44
CA GLU A 358 -1.33 -14.57 0.60
C GLU A 358 -1.63 -14.91 2.08
N ASN A 359 -2.87 -14.68 2.49
CA ASN A 359 -3.36 -14.83 3.87
C ASN A 359 -2.46 -14.11 4.91
N GLN A 360 -1.99 -12.91 4.56
CA GLN A 360 -1.08 -12.12 5.39
C GLN A 360 -1.17 -10.62 5.10
N TRP A 361 -0.68 -9.81 6.04
CA TRP A 361 -0.53 -8.36 5.88
C TRP A 361 0.71 -7.98 5.06
N GLN A 362 0.60 -6.87 4.34
CA GLN A 362 1.72 -6.10 3.80
C GLN A 362 1.49 -4.62 4.15
N GLY A 363 2.13 -4.14 5.22
CA GLY A 363 1.81 -2.83 5.79
C GLY A 363 0.35 -2.76 6.21
N SER A 364 -0.40 -1.77 5.72
CA SER A 364 -1.82 -1.56 6.05
C SER A 364 -2.81 -2.29 5.11
N TYR A 365 -2.31 -3.18 4.26
CA TYR A 365 -3.09 -3.94 3.28
C TYR A 365 -3.10 -5.43 3.64
N TYR A 366 -4.22 -6.12 3.45
CA TYR A 366 -4.31 -7.58 3.60
C TYR A 366 -4.38 -8.27 2.24
N LEU A 367 -3.54 -9.29 2.03
CA LEU A 367 -3.61 -10.16 0.87
C LEU A 367 -4.33 -11.45 1.26
N LYS A 368 -5.39 -11.79 0.53
CA LYS A 368 -6.23 -12.98 0.77
C LYS A 368 -5.58 -14.24 0.17
N SER A 369 -6.25 -15.39 0.29
CA SER A 369 -5.89 -16.62 -0.42
C SER A 369 -5.74 -16.37 -1.92
N TYR A 370 -4.74 -16.98 -2.56
CA TYR A 370 -4.32 -16.71 -3.95
C TYR A 370 -3.80 -15.28 -4.22
N GLY A 371 -3.56 -14.48 -3.17
CA GLY A 371 -2.84 -13.20 -3.23
C GLY A 371 -3.63 -11.95 -3.61
N TYR A 372 -4.95 -12.06 -3.82
CA TYR A 372 -5.83 -10.91 -4.08
C TYR A 372 -5.83 -9.94 -2.88
N MET A 373 -5.52 -8.67 -3.10
CA MET A 373 -5.70 -7.62 -2.08
C MET A 373 -7.18 -7.50 -1.69
N ALA A 374 -7.44 -7.43 -0.38
CA ALA A 374 -8.77 -7.20 0.16
C ALA A 374 -9.22 -5.74 0.00
N LYS A 375 -10.48 -5.50 -0.37
CA LYS A 375 -11.07 -4.15 -0.45
C LYS A 375 -12.60 -4.15 -0.32
N ASN A 376 -13.15 -3.08 0.26
CA ASN A 376 -14.55 -2.92 0.68
C ASN A 376 -15.12 -4.08 1.52
N GLU A 377 -14.26 -4.83 2.20
CA GLU A 377 -14.63 -6.10 2.85
C GLU A 377 -14.06 -6.24 4.26
N TRP A 378 -14.75 -7.07 5.04
CA TRP A 378 -14.33 -7.48 6.37
C TRP A 378 -13.38 -8.67 6.29
N ILE A 379 -12.22 -8.58 6.95
CA ILE A 379 -11.24 -9.66 7.10
C ILE A 379 -11.13 -10.01 8.57
N PHE A 380 -11.27 -11.30 8.90
CA PHE A 380 -10.89 -11.85 10.19
C PHE A 380 -9.47 -12.40 10.09
N ASP A 381 -8.57 -11.92 10.95
CA ASP A 381 -7.22 -12.45 11.09
C ASP A 381 -7.16 -13.37 12.33
N PRO A 382 -6.99 -14.70 12.16
CA PRO A 382 -6.94 -15.64 13.27
C PRO A 382 -5.63 -15.57 14.07
N HIS A 383 -4.54 -15.00 13.53
CA HIS A 383 -3.30 -14.80 14.28
C HIS A 383 -3.47 -13.66 15.30
N TYR A 384 -4.25 -12.64 14.95
CA TYR A 384 -4.56 -11.50 15.82
C TYR A 384 -5.90 -11.62 16.56
N ASN A 385 -6.67 -12.69 16.32
CA ASN A 385 -8.03 -12.94 16.78
C ASN A 385 -8.94 -11.69 16.67
N ALA A 386 -8.89 -11.01 15.52
CA ALA A 386 -9.52 -9.72 15.33
C ALA A 386 -10.04 -9.54 13.91
N TRP A 387 -11.12 -8.76 13.78
CA TRP A 387 -11.62 -8.28 12.50
C TRP A 387 -10.95 -6.96 12.10
N TYR A 388 -10.95 -6.70 10.80
CA TYR A 388 -10.45 -5.50 10.14
C TYR A 388 -11.41 -5.19 8.99
N TYR A 389 -11.59 -3.90 8.64
CA TYR A 389 -12.28 -3.51 7.41
C TYR A 389 -11.32 -2.79 6.47
N LEU A 390 -11.29 -3.20 5.21
CA LEU A 390 -10.42 -2.64 4.18
C LEU A 390 -11.26 -1.75 3.26
N LYS A 391 -10.81 -0.53 2.98
CA LYS A 391 -11.48 0.44 2.08
C LYS A 391 -11.31 0.03 0.61
N GLU A 392 -11.91 0.79 -0.33
CA GLU A 392 -11.74 0.58 -1.79
C GLU A 392 -10.27 0.70 -2.23
N ASP A 393 -9.49 1.55 -1.57
CA ASP A 393 -8.04 1.67 -1.78
C ASP A 393 -7.22 0.51 -1.18
N GLY A 394 -7.87 -0.44 -0.49
CA GLY A 394 -7.24 -1.61 0.13
C GLY A 394 -6.59 -1.36 1.49
N VAL A 395 -6.58 -0.12 1.99
CA VAL A 395 -6.00 0.22 3.29
C VAL A 395 -7.01 -0.07 4.40
N TYR A 396 -6.56 -0.60 5.55
CA TYR A 396 -7.42 -0.78 6.71
C TYR A 396 -7.99 0.55 7.24
N VAL A 397 -9.16 0.48 7.85
CA VAL A 397 -9.79 1.62 8.55
C VAL A 397 -9.16 1.86 9.92
N THR A 398 -9.04 3.12 10.33
CA THR A 398 -8.66 3.54 11.69
C THR A 398 -9.60 4.62 12.18
N GLY A 399 -9.89 4.66 13.49
CA GLY A 399 -10.86 5.61 14.05
C GLY A 399 -12.29 5.22 13.70
N THR A 400 -13.18 6.21 13.60
CA THR A 400 -14.61 6.02 13.33
C THR A 400 -14.89 6.01 11.83
N TYR A 401 -15.70 5.07 11.33
CA TYR A 401 -16.01 4.93 9.90
C TYR A 401 -17.36 4.26 9.65
N THR A 402 -18.05 4.67 8.58
CA THR A 402 -19.39 4.18 8.23
C THR A 402 -19.33 3.12 7.14
N ILE A 403 -19.88 1.94 7.42
CA ILE A 403 -19.94 0.78 6.52
C ILE A 403 -21.41 0.41 6.34
N ASN A 404 -21.92 0.46 5.10
CA ASN A 404 -23.32 0.18 4.76
C ASN A 404 -24.35 0.96 5.61
N GLY A 405 -24.03 2.20 5.99
CA GLY A 405 -24.90 3.08 6.78
C GLY A 405 -24.82 2.88 8.31
N LYS A 406 -24.07 1.89 8.81
CA LYS A 406 -23.75 1.74 10.24
C LYS A 406 -22.34 2.24 10.53
N GLU A 407 -22.18 2.94 11.64
CA GLU A 407 -20.88 3.40 12.14
C GLU A 407 -20.15 2.30 12.95
N TYR A 408 -18.82 2.26 12.81
CA TYR A 408 -17.92 1.31 13.47
C TYR A 408 -16.62 2.01 13.87
N SER A 409 -16.03 1.59 14.99
CA SER A 409 -14.77 2.15 15.51
C SER A 409 -13.61 1.16 15.38
N PHE A 410 -12.41 1.67 15.06
CA PHE A 410 -11.21 0.88 14.81
C PHE A 410 -9.98 1.49 15.52
N LEU A 411 -9.10 0.65 16.03
CA LEU A 411 -7.81 1.08 16.60
C LEU A 411 -6.86 1.61 15.49
N SER A 412 -5.81 2.32 15.90
CA SER A 412 -4.78 2.85 14.98
C SER A 412 -3.99 1.77 14.21
N ASN A 413 -4.03 0.51 14.67
CA ASN A 413 -3.49 -0.66 14.01
C ASN A 413 -4.52 -1.43 13.15
N GLY A 414 -5.68 -0.83 12.87
CA GLY A 414 -6.71 -1.39 11.98
C GLY A 414 -7.68 -2.38 12.62
N LYS A 415 -7.41 -2.84 13.86
CA LYS A 415 -8.31 -3.77 14.56
C LYS A 415 -9.67 -3.13 14.80
N TRP A 416 -10.73 -3.82 14.39
CA TRP A 416 -12.10 -3.49 14.75
C TRP A 416 -12.28 -3.56 16.26
N ILE A 417 -12.88 -2.52 16.81
CA ILE A 417 -13.35 -2.47 18.18
C ILE A 417 -14.77 -3.08 18.13
N SER A 418 -14.84 -4.42 18.23
CA SER A 418 -16.09 -5.19 18.13
C SER A 418 -17.11 -4.76 19.17
N ASP A 419 -16.63 -4.55 20.39
CA ASP A 419 -17.30 -3.84 21.46
C ASP A 419 -16.50 -2.58 21.75
N SER A 420 -17.11 -1.41 21.55
CA SER A 420 -16.64 -0.15 22.11
C SER A 420 -16.62 -0.29 23.62
N SER A 421 -15.46 -0.62 24.19
CA SER A 421 -15.30 -1.22 25.52
C SER A 421 -16.24 -0.57 26.53
N ALA A 422 -17.35 -1.24 26.84
CA ALA A 422 -18.42 -0.67 27.63
C ALA A 422 -17.96 -0.32 29.05
N TYR A 423 -16.82 -0.88 29.47
CA TYR A 423 -16.22 -0.78 30.79
C TYR A 423 -14.70 -0.51 30.73
N TYR A 424 -14.23 0.28 31.69
CA TYR A 424 -12.82 0.60 31.95
C TYR A 424 -12.50 0.43 33.44
N LYS A 425 -11.26 0.08 33.77
CA LYS A 425 -10.80 -0.17 35.14
C LYS A 425 -9.81 0.88 35.61
N VAL A 426 -9.98 1.35 36.84
CA VAL A 426 -9.11 2.38 37.46
C VAL A 426 -7.73 1.81 37.81
N LYS A 427 -6.67 2.44 37.32
CA LYS A 427 -5.28 2.03 37.51
C LYS A 427 -4.57 2.61 38.75
N PRO A 428 -4.63 3.91 39.09
CA PRO A 428 -3.98 4.44 40.29
C PRO A 428 -4.77 4.11 41.57
N ILE A 429 -4.15 4.27 42.75
CA ILE A 429 -4.77 4.02 44.07
C ILE A 429 -6.11 4.75 44.20
N THR A 430 -6.16 6.00 43.75
CA THR A 430 -7.41 6.75 43.49
C THR A 430 -7.28 7.55 42.21
N ALA A 431 -8.36 7.65 41.42
CA ALA A 431 -8.48 8.57 40.30
C ALA A 431 -9.59 9.60 40.56
N ASN A 432 -9.50 10.79 39.96
CA ASN A 432 -10.54 11.82 40.07
C ASN A 432 -11.56 11.69 38.93
N VAL A 433 -12.82 12.00 39.23
CA VAL A 433 -13.88 12.22 38.22
C VAL A 433 -14.15 13.73 38.13
N TYR A 434 -14.18 14.26 36.92
CA TYR A 434 -14.30 15.68 36.61
C TYR A 434 -15.61 16.00 35.88
N ASN A 435 -16.03 17.27 35.84
CA ASN A 435 -17.00 17.76 34.87
C ASN A 435 -16.30 18.15 33.55
N ALA A 436 -17.08 18.57 32.55
CA ALA A 436 -16.53 19.00 31.26
C ALA A 436 -15.49 20.13 31.40
N SER A 437 -15.74 21.14 32.26
CA SER A 437 -14.83 22.26 32.56
C SER A 437 -13.56 21.88 33.33
N GLY A 438 -13.38 20.62 33.75
CA GLY A 438 -12.17 20.15 34.43
C GLY A 438 -12.18 20.34 35.95
N GLU A 439 -13.30 20.71 36.54
CA GLU A 439 -13.49 20.78 37.99
C GLU A 439 -13.77 19.37 38.55
N LYS A 440 -13.18 19.04 39.71
CA LYS A 440 -13.35 17.73 40.34
C LYS A 440 -14.75 17.59 40.95
N LEU A 441 -15.50 16.60 40.47
CA LEU A 441 -16.79 16.17 41.05
C LEU A 441 -16.60 15.19 42.21
N SER A 442 -15.79 14.14 41.99
CA SER A 442 -15.54 13.08 42.99
C SER A 442 -14.20 12.38 42.73
N TYR A 443 -13.94 11.29 43.46
CA TYR A 443 -12.81 10.39 43.27
C TYR A 443 -13.23 8.96 43.54
N ILE A 444 -12.58 8.02 42.85
CA ILE A 444 -12.87 6.59 42.91
C ILE A 444 -11.60 5.76 43.12
N SER A 445 -11.73 4.61 43.78
CA SER A 445 -10.65 3.68 44.14
C SER A 445 -10.05 2.93 42.94
N GLN A 446 -8.83 2.43 43.11
CA GLN A 446 -8.20 1.45 42.22
C GLN A 446 -9.09 0.23 41.98
N GLY A 447 -9.04 -0.32 40.76
CA GLY A 447 -9.76 -1.54 40.40
C GLY A 447 -11.27 -1.39 40.22
N SER A 448 -11.86 -0.25 40.60
CA SER A 448 -13.25 0.08 40.27
C SER A 448 -13.46 0.06 38.76
N ILE A 449 -14.62 -0.45 38.34
CA ILE A 449 -15.05 -0.53 36.95
C ILE A 449 -16.02 0.61 36.67
N VAL A 450 -15.74 1.42 35.66
CA VAL A 450 -16.58 2.53 35.19
C VAL A 450 -17.08 2.23 33.78
N SER A 451 -18.30 2.62 33.42
CA SER A 451 -18.80 2.48 32.05
C SER A 451 -18.61 3.76 31.23
N ILE A 452 -18.73 3.70 29.90
CA ILE A 452 -18.65 4.88 29.01
C ILE A 452 -20.04 5.53 28.84
N ASP A 453 -20.11 6.86 28.90
CA ASP A 453 -21.36 7.63 28.87
C ASP A 453 -21.74 8.18 27.48
N GLY A 454 -21.33 7.50 26.41
CA GLY A 454 -21.69 7.81 25.01
C GLY A 454 -21.32 9.20 24.48
N SER A 455 -20.64 10.02 25.27
CA SER A 455 -20.26 11.40 24.94
C SER A 455 -18.90 11.47 24.22
N GLU A 456 -18.48 12.66 23.82
CA GLU A 456 -17.15 12.89 23.21
C GLU A 456 -16.02 12.94 24.27
N GLU A 457 -14.78 12.66 23.85
CA GLU A 457 -13.58 12.77 24.70
C GLU A 457 -13.12 14.25 24.77
N ILE A 458 -13.00 14.79 25.99
CA ILE A 458 -12.66 16.21 26.22
C ILE A 458 -11.29 16.31 26.89
N ASP A 459 -10.35 17.03 26.29
CA ASP A 459 -8.97 17.23 26.77
C ASP A 459 -8.22 15.93 27.15
N GLY A 460 -8.44 14.84 26.40
CA GLY A 460 -7.85 13.52 26.72
C GLY A 460 -8.51 12.81 27.91
N ARG A 461 -9.73 13.22 28.28
CA ARG A 461 -10.54 12.63 29.35
C ARG A 461 -11.76 11.92 28.75
N LEU A 462 -11.88 10.62 29.02
CA LEU A 462 -13.01 9.80 28.58
C LEU A 462 -14.27 10.15 29.40
N PRO A 463 -15.46 10.23 28.78
CA PRO A 463 -16.73 10.38 29.48
C PRO A 463 -17.15 9.04 30.10
N VAL A 464 -17.41 9.05 31.41
CA VAL A 464 -17.63 7.85 32.21
C VAL A 464 -18.85 7.95 33.12
N LYS A 465 -19.40 6.78 33.46
CA LYS A 465 -20.49 6.55 34.41
C LYS A 465 -20.03 5.60 35.52
N ILE A 466 -20.27 5.99 36.78
CA ILE A 466 -19.90 5.18 37.95
C ILE A 466 -20.75 5.56 39.18
N SER A 467 -21.48 4.60 39.77
CA SER A 467 -22.22 4.80 41.03
C SER A 467 -23.08 6.07 40.97
N GLY A 468 -23.81 6.24 39.87
CA GLY A 468 -24.72 7.35 39.61
C GLY A 468 -24.07 8.67 39.18
N LEU A 469 -22.74 8.74 39.13
CA LEU A 469 -22.00 9.89 38.64
C LEU A 469 -21.65 9.73 37.16
N SER A 470 -22.21 10.60 36.32
CA SER A 470 -21.66 10.94 35.01
C SER A 470 -20.55 11.97 35.17
N GLY A 471 -19.47 11.84 34.41
CA GLY A 471 -18.34 12.78 34.41
C GLY A 471 -17.24 12.36 33.45
N TYR A 472 -16.03 12.87 33.67
CA TYR A 472 -14.87 12.66 32.80
C TYR A 472 -13.67 12.17 33.62
N MET A 473 -12.85 11.27 33.06
CA MET A 473 -11.64 10.74 33.69
C MET A 473 -10.47 10.71 32.72
N ASN A 474 -9.26 11.03 33.20
CA ASN A 474 -8.06 11.01 32.35
C ASN A 474 -7.85 9.62 31.74
N LYS A 475 -7.66 9.56 30.42
CA LYS A 475 -7.43 8.30 29.69
C LYS A 475 -6.19 7.54 30.19
N SER A 476 -5.23 8.26 30.77
CA SER A 476 -4.04 7.71 31.44
C SER A 476 -4.32 6.97 32.75
N ASP A 477 -5.45 7.23 33.42
CA ASP A 477 -5.80 6.65 34.72
C ASP A 477 -6.63 5.36 34.58
N LEU A 478 -6.99 5.00 33.35
CA LEU A 478 -7.86 3.89 33.00
C LEU A 478 -7.11 2.81 32.18
N VAL A 479 -7.64 1.59 32.22
CA VAL A 479 -7.31 0.50 31.27
C VAL A 479 -8.61 -0.10 30.76
N ALA A 480 -8.66 -0.48 29.49
CA ALA A 480 -9.84 -1.13 28.90
C ALA A 480 -10.07 -2.52 29.53
N VAL A 481 -11.33 -2.96 29.56
CA VAL A 481 -11.78 -4.20 30.20
C VAL A 481 -12.56 -5.02 29.18
N SER A 482 -12.35 -6.34 29.14
CA SER A 482 -13.17 -7.24 28.31
C SER A 482 -14.20 -7.96 29.17
N SER A 483 -15.47 -7.84 28.82
CA SER A 483 -16.58 -8.57 29.45
C SER A 483 -16.48 -10.09 29.32
N ASP A 484 -15.63 -10.61 28.43
CA ASP A 484 -15.43 -12.04 28.22
C ASP A 484 -14.41 -12.65 29.19
N SER A 485 -13.47 -11.84 29.70
CA SER A 485 -12.35 -12.29 30.55
C SER A 485 -12.28 -11.64 31.93
N ASP A 486 -12.83 -10.45 32.11
CA ASP A 486 -12.79 -9.69 33.36
C ASP A 486 -14.13 -9.75 34.10
N PHE A 487 -14.06 -9.66 35.44
CA PHE A 487 -15.26 -9.49 36.25
C PHE A 487 -15.82 -8.06 36.12
N ILE A 488 -17.06 -7.95 35.63
CA ILE A 488 -17.86 -6.72 35.64
C ILE A 488 -18.82 -6.76 36.85
N PRO A 489 -18.84 -5.73 37.71
CA PRO A 489 -19.84 -5.60 38.78
C PRO A 489 -21.26 -5.63 38.25
N HIS A 490 -22.10 -6.42 38.89
CA HIS A 490 -23.46 -6.70 38.43
C HIS A 490 -24.36 -7.11 39.59
N TYR A 491 -25.66 -7.01 39.38
CA TYR A 491 -26.69 -7.34 40.36
C TYR A 491 -27.33 -8.69 40.02
N VAL A 492 -27.68 -9.45 41.05
CA VAL A 492 -28.29 -10.79 40.93
C VAL A 492 -29.20 -11.04 42.13
N THR A 493 -30.26 -11.84 41.95
CA THR A 493 -31.16 -12.23 43.06
C THR A 493 -31.17 -13.74 43.31
N ASP A 494 -31.31 -14.10 44.59
CA ASP A 494 -31.56 -15.46 45.09
C ASP A 494 -33.07 -15.78 45.22
N GLY A 495 -33.96 -14.86 44.81
CA GLY A 495 -35.40 -14.95 45.01
C GLY A 495 -35.89 -14.44 46.37
N LYS A 496 -34.99 -13.91 47.22
CA LYS A 496 -35.31 -13.29 48.52
C LYS A 496 -34.78 -11.85 48.63
N TYR A 497 -33.57 -11.60 48.13
CA TYR A 497 -32.94 -10.28 48.08
C TYR A 497 -32.26 -10.04 46.72
N LEU A 498 -32.11 -8.78 46.34
CA LEU A 498 -31.15 -8.39 45.31
C LEU A 498 -29.80 -8.11 45.97
N TYR A 499 -28.74 -8.63 45.37
CA TYR A 499 -27.36 -8.38 45.76
C TYR A 499 -26.61 -7.67 44.64
N HIS A 500 -25.59 -6.90 45.00
CA HIS A 500 -24.59 -6.36 44.10
C HIS A 500 -23.29 -7.14 44.28
N GLU A 501 -22.87 -7.87 43.25
CA GLU A 501 -21.57 -8.53 43.21
C GLU A 501 -20.50 -7.54 42.73
N LEU A 502 -19.60 -7.16 43.64
CA LEU A 502 -18.51 -6.20 43.41
C LEU A 502 -17.21 -6.88 42.97
N SER A 503 -17.06 -8.17 43.27
CA SER A 503 -15.94 -9.02 42.83
C SER A 503 -16.35 -10.50 42.92
N PRO A 504 -15.57 -11.44 42.36
CA PRO A 504 -15.79 -12.89 42.53
C PRO A 504 -15.77 -13.40 43.99
N SER A 505 -15.41 -12.54 44.96
CA SER A 505 -15.39 -12.85 46.39
C SER A 505 -16.13 -11.80 47.24
N THR A 506 -16.92 -10.91 46.63
CA THR A 506 -17.58 -9.80 47.34
C THR A 506 -18.98 -9.54 46.78
N SER A 507 -20.00 -9.86 47.57
CA SER A 507 -21.40 -9.59 47.26
C SER A 507 -22.08 -8.93 48.45
N ILE A 508 -22.91 -7.90 48.22
CA ILE A 508 -23.58 -7.11 49.25
C ILE A 508 -25.08 -7.01 48.99
N ARG A 509 -25.91 -6.99 50.04
CA ARG A 509 -27.37 -6.92 49.93
C ARG A 509 -27.82 -5.49 49.70
N VAL A 510 -28.59 -5.24 48.64
CA VAL A 510 -29.04 -3.88 48.28
C VAL A 510 -30.55 -3.66 48.40
N ALA A 511 -31.38 -4.71 48.23
CA ALA A 511 -32.84 -4.60 48.36
C ALA A 511 -33.51 -5.96 48.66
N PRO A 512 -34.79 -5.98 49.07
CA PRO A 512 -35.66 -7.15 48.95
C PRO A 512 -35.83 -7.59 47.47
N TYR A 513 -36.25 -8.84 47.26
CA TYR A 513 -36.67 -9.34 45.96
C TYR A 513 -37.98 -8.70 45.47
N ASN A 514 -38.12 -8.53 44.15
CA ASN A 514 -39.31 -8.08 43.45
C ASN A 514 -39.62 -9.07 42.31
N SER A 515 -40.90 -9.36 42.05
CA SER A 515 -41.34 -10.24 40.95
C SER A 515 -40.91 -9.83 39.54
N SER A 516 -40.46 -8.59 39.33
CA SER A 516 -39.82 -8.16 38.07
C SER A 516 -38.36 -8.65 37.92
N MET A 517 -37.80 -9.33 38.91
CA MET A 517 -36.43 -9.85 38.91
C MET A 517 -36.42 -11.34 38.59
N GLU A 518 -35.56 -11.76 37.66
CA GLU A 518 -35.34 -13.18 37.33
C GLU A 518 -34.18 -13.75 38.18
N ILE A 519 -34.42 -14.90 38.81
CA ILE A 519 -33.46 -15.54 39.72
C ILE A 519 -32.22 -16.00 38.93
N GLY A 520 -31.04 -15.54 39.34
CA GLY A 520 -29.78 -15.82 38.65
C GLY A 520 -29.51 -14.99 37.38
N LYS A 521 -30.47 -14.19 36.87
CA LYS A 521 -30.20 -13.22 35.78
C LYS A 521 -29.23 -12.15 36.29
N LYS A 522 -28.23 -11.82 35.46
CA LYS A 522 -27.28 -10.73 35.72
C LYS A 522 -27.85 -9.42 35.21
N TYR A 523 -27.92 -8.43 36.09
CA TYR A 523 -28.43 -7.10 35.81
C TYR A 523 -27.30 -6.07 35.93
N TYR A 524 -27.23 -5.13 35.01
CA TYR A 524 -26.21 -4.06 35.02
C TYR A 524 -26.90 -2.71 35.19
N SER A 525 -26.33 -1.85 36.03
CA SER A 525 -26.80 -0.47 36.23
C SER A 525 -25.61 0.44 36.53
N ALA A 526 -25.62 1.64 35.94
CA ALA A 526 -24.61 2.67 36.20
C ALA A 526 -24.85 3.42 37.53
N ASP A 527 -26.07 3.38 38.08
CA ASP A 527 -26.46 4.15 39.26
C ASP A 527 -26.94 3.31 40.45
N GLY A 528 -27.21 2.02 40.25
CA GLY A 528 -27.72 1.10 41.26
C GLY A 528 -29.21 1.28 41.58
N ILE A 529 -29.92 2.09 40.79
CA ILE A 529 -31.31 2.50 40.98
C ILE A 529 -32.12 2.08 39.75
N ASN A 530 -31.68 2.46 38.56
CA ASN A 530 -32.37 2.25 37.31
C ASN A 530 -31.78 1.05 36.57
N PHE A 531 -32.64 0.08 36.24
CA PHE A 531 -32.35 -1.10 35.44
C PHE A 531 -33.32 -1.14 34.25
N GLU A 532 -33.07 -2.02 33.28
CA GLU A 532 -33.90 -2.18 32.08
C GLU A 532 -35.35 -2.57 32.42
N ASP A 533 -35.51 -3.54 33.33
CA ASP A 533 -36.82 -4.14 33.68
C ASP A 533 -37.49 -3.51 34.91
N PHE A 534 -36.76 -2.74 35.75
CA PHE A 534 -37.25 -2.24 37.04
C PHE A 534 -36.45 -1.06 37.61
N THR A 535 -37.04 -0.38 38.61
CA THR A 535 -36.35 0.59 39.49
C THR A 535 -36.16 -0.03 40.87
N LEU A 536 -35.02 0.23 41.50
CA LEU A 536 -34.62 -0.30 42.81
C LEU A 536 -34.71 0.79 43.89
N GLU A 537 -35.41 0.50 44.98
CA GLU A 537 -35.37 1.30 46.20
C GLU A 537 -34.56 0.56 47.28
N ASN A 538 -33.36 1.07 47.58
CA ASN A 538 -32.55 0.59 48.70
C ASN A 538 -33.03 1.27 49.99
N PRO A 539 -33.49 0.52 51.02
CA PRO A 539 -34.13 1.09 52.22
C PRO A 539 -33.30 2.11 53.02
N PHE A 540 -31.97 2.07 52.91
CA PHE A 540 -31.08 2.91 53.73
C PHE A 540 -30.16 3.84 52.94
N LEU A 541 -29.85 3.53 51.67
CA LEU A 541 -28.88 4.28 50.87
C LEU A 541 -29.22 5.77 50.71
N PHE A 542 -30.51 6.09 50.55
CA PHE A 542 -31.01 7.47 50.42
C PHE A 542 -31.81 7.95 51.63
N ARG A 543 -31.81 7.19 52.73
CA ARG A 543 -32.54 7.55 53.96
C ARG A 543 -31.84 8.72 54.66
N ASP A 544 -32.61 9.73 55.05
CA ASP A 544 -32.12 10.88 55.82
C ASP A 544 -31.61 10.42 57.20
N LEU A 545 -30.29 10.44 57.37
CA LEU A 545 -29.57 9.99 58.56
C LEU A 545 -29.80 10.90 59.77
N ARG A 546 -30.55 12.00 59.64
CA ARG A 546 -31.00 12.82 60.77
C ARG A 546 -32.24 12.26 61.47
N LYS A 547 -32.95 11.30 60.85
CA LYS A 547 -34.07 10.59 61.49
C LYS A 547 -33.52 9.62 62.55
N PRO A 548 -33.98 9.67 63.81
CA PRO A 548 -33.55 8.73 64.83
C PRO A 548 -34.03 7.31 64.51
N THR A 549 -33.39 6.30 65.09
CA THR A 549 -33.77 4.89 64.94
C THR A 549 -34.85 4.48 65.95
N ASN A 550 -35.78 3.65 65.50
CA ASN A 550 -36.87 3.06 66.30
C ASN A 550 -36.37 2.00 67.30
N TYR A 551 -35.08 1.65 67.28
CA TYR A 551 -34.45 0.75 68.24
C TYR A 551 -34.03 1.46 69.54
N SER A 552 -34.19 0.77 70.67
CA SER A 552 -33.64 1.19 71.97
C SER A 552 -32.18 0.77 72.15
N ALA A 553 -31.51 1.30 73.18
CA ALA A 553 -30.13 0.93 73.53
C ALA A 553 -29.98 -0.58 73.75
N GLU A 554 -30.93 -1.19 74.45
CA GLU A 554 -30.97 -2.62 74.81
C GLU A 554 -31.30 -3.52 73.61
N GLU A 555 -31.77 -2.95 72.50
CA GLU A 555 -31.97 -3.67 71.24
C GLU A 555 -30.71 -3.59 70.38
N LEU A 556 -30.11 -2.40 70.28
CA LEU A 556 -28.82 -2.19 69.63
C LEU A 556 -27.69 -3.04 70.27
N ASP A 557 -27.70 -3.25 71.59
CA ASP A 557 -26.72 -4.12 72.25
C ASP A 557 -26.82 -5.61 71.88
N LYS A 558 -28.00 -6.08 71.44
CA LYS A 558 -28.20 -7.48 71.03
C LYS A 558 -27.57 -7.80 69.67
N VAL A 559 -27.18 -6.79 68.88
CA VAL A 559 -26.64 -6.97 67.53
C VAL A 559 -25.42 -7.89 67.52
N TYR A 560 -24.47 -7.66 68.43
CA TYR A 560 -23.23 -8.42 68.47
C TYR A 560 -23.44 -9.90 68.82
N SER A 561 -24.39 -10.23 69.69
CA SER A 561 -24.73 -11.64 70.00
C SER A 561 -25.58 -12.28 68.91
N LEU A 562 -26.58 -11.59 68.36
CA LEU A 562 -27.44 -12.08 67.27
C LEU A 562 -26.70 -12.29 65.94
N MET A 563 -25.55 -11.66 65.77
CA MET A 563 -24.62 -11.84 64.65
C MET A 563 -23.37 -12.68 64.99
N ASN A 564 -23.29 -13.23 66.22
CA ASN A 564 -22.17 -14.05 66.73
C ASN A 564 -20.78 -13.39 66.60
N ILE A 565 -20.69 -12.10 66.93
CA ILE A 565 -19.49 -11.28 66.77
C ILE A 565 -18.72 -11.24 68.11
N GLN A 566 -17.80 -12.19 68.27
CA GLN A 566 -16.95 -12.29 69.46
C GLN A 566 -15.78 -11.29 69.41
N GLY A 567 -15.39 -10.79 70.59
CA GLY A 567 -14.21 -9.92 70.76
C GLY A 567 -14.35 -8.49 70.22
N SER A 568 -15.56 -8.01 69.96
CA SER A 568 -15.80 -6.61 69.57
C SER A 568 -15.65 -5.66 70.77
N ARG A 569 -14.91 -4.55 70.60
CA ARG A 569 -14.89 -3.46 71.58
C ARG A 569 -16.16 -2.58 71.55
N LEU A 570 -17.02 -2.75 70.55
CA LEU A 570 -18.29 -2.03 70.39
C LEU A 570 -19.50 -2.75 71.01
N ALA A 571 -19.31 -3.93 71.61
CA ALA A 571 -20.36 -4.62 72.35
C ALA A 571 -20.69 -3.88 73.67
N GLY A 572 -21.98 -3.85 74.05
CA GLY A 572 -22.44 -3.11 75.25
C GLY A 572 -22.25 -1.60 75.11
N LYS A 573 -22.64 -1.04 73.95
CA LYS A 573 -22.50 0.39 73.58
C LYS A 573 -23.77 1.00 72.98
N GLY A 574 -24.88 0.27 72.92
CA GLY A 574 -26.16 0.76 72.39
C GLY A 574 -26.59 2.09 73.04
N ALA A 575 -26.35 2.25 74.35
CA ALA A 575 -26.59 3.49 75.07
C ALA A 575 -25.77 4.68 74.51
N ILE A 576 -24.48 4.48 74.24
CA ILE A 576 -23.59 5.53 73.69
C ILE A 576 -23.95 5.84 72.22
N PHE A 577 -24.41 4.84 71.45
CA PHE A 577 -24.92 5.08 70.10
C PHE A 577 -26.23 5.89 70.11
N LYS A 578 -27.11 5.71 71.11
CA LYS A 578 -28.30 6.55 71.29
C LYS A 578 -27.96 7.96 71.81
N GLU A 579 -27.02 8.08 72.76
CA GLU A 579 -26.50 9.39 73.21
C GLU A 579 -25.90 10.18 72.03
N ALA A 580 -25.14 9.51 71.15
CA ALA A 580 -24.62 10.11 69.92
C ALA A 580 -25.71 10.53 68.93
N GLU A 581 -26.83 9.80 68.88
CA GLU A 581 -28.00 10.13 68.07
C GLU A 581 -28.71 11.38 68.60
N ASP A 582 -28.97 11.45 69.91
CA ASP A 582 -29.64 12.58 70.54
C ASP A 582 -28.79 13.86 70.49
N LEU A 583 -27.48 13.77 70.80
CA LEU A 583 -26.57 14.93 70.84
C LEU A 583 -26.26 15.52 69.46
N TYR A 584 -26.12 14.67 68.44
CA TYR A 584 -25.65 15.09 67.11
C TYR A 584 -26.71 14.99 66.01
N GLN A 585 -27.89 14.46 66.32
CA GLN A 585 -28.98 14.18 65.37
C GLN A 585 -28.48 13.35 64.19
N ILE A 586 -27.94 12.17 64.51
CA ILE A 586 -27.42 11.18 63.56
C ILE A 586 -27.88 9.79 63.98
N ASN A 587 -28.59 9.10 63.09
CA ASN A 587 -29.17 7.78 63.27
C ASN A 587 -28.18 6.75 63.89
N ALA A 588 -28.53 6.19 65.04
CA ALA A 588 -27.70 5.27 65.81
C ALA A 588 -27.45 3.94 65.09
N LEU A 589 -28.46 3.43 64.35
CA LEU A 589 -28.33 2.24 63.51
C LEU A 589 -27.30 2.46 62.39
N TYR A 590 -27.27 3.65 61.78
CA TYR A 590 -26.20 4.05 60.85
C TYR A 590 -24.84 4.17 61.55
N LEU A 591 -24.75 4.81 62.72
CA LEU A 591 -23.47 4.91 63.46
C LEU A 591 -22.91 3.52 63.79
N MET A 592 -23.77 2.56 64.15
CA MET A 592 -23.38 1.16 64.32
C MET A 592 -22.94 0.50 63.02
N ALA A 593 -23.68 0.65 61.93
CA ALA A 593 -23.35 0.04 60.64
C ALA A 593 -22.07 0.61 60.02
N HIS A 594 -21.86 1.92 60.16
CA HIS A 594 -20.67 2.64 59.72
C HIS A 594 -19.45 2.21 60.54
N SER A 595 -19.54 2.22 61.87
CA SER A 595 -18.44 1.74 62.72
C SER A 595 -18.16 0.25 62.52
N ALA A 596 -19.19 -0.57 62.28
CA ALA A 596 -19.03 -1.97 61.93
C ALA A 596 -18.20 -2.19 60.65
N LEU A 597 -18.40 -1.37 59.62
CA LEU A 597 -17.63 -1.43 58.37
C LEU A 597 -16.15 -1.07 58.62
N GLU A 598 -15.88 0.17 59.06
CA GLU A 598 -14.52 0.73 59.14
C GLU A 598 -13.63 0.06 60.20
N SER A 599 -14.22 -0.65 61.17
CA SER A 599 -13.49 -1.34 62.25
C SER A 599 -13.56 -2.87 62.23
N ALA A 600 -14.08 -3.46 61.14
CA ALA A 600 -14.34 -4.91 61.02
C ALA A 600 -15.16 -5.47 62.21
N TRP A 601 -16.21 -4.75 62.58
CA TRP A 601 -17.06 -4.94 63.77
C TRP A 601 -16.33 -4.75 65.11
N GLY A 602 -15.55 -3.68 65.25
CA GLY A 602 -14.86 -3.30 66.50
C GLY A 602 -13.67 -4.19 66.84
N ARG A 603 -13.01 -4.79 65.83
CA ARG A 603 -11.95 -5.81 65.98
C ARG A 603 -10.66 -5.48 65.24
N SER A 604 -10.65 -4.48 64.35
CA SER A 604 -9.45 -4.05 63.63
C SER A 604 -8.37 -3.51 64.58
N GLN A 605 -7.12 -3.48 64.13
CA GLN A 605 -6.00 -3.07 64.97
C GLN A 605 -6.06 -1.56 65.31
N ILE A 606 -6.45 -0.72 64.34
CA ILE A 606 -6.70 0.72 64.57
C ILE A 606 -7.80 0.94 65.63
N ALA A 607 -8.88 0.14 65.59
CA ALA A 607 -9.97 0.23 66.56
C ALA A 607 -9.57 -0.26 67.97
N LYS A 608 -8.65 -1.22 68.06
CA LYS A 608 -8.04 -1.65 69.34
C LYS A 608 -7.11 -0.58 69.92
N ASP A 609 -6.20 -0.06 69.11
CA ASP A 609 -5.06 0.72 69.61
C ASP A 609 -5.33 2.22 69.69
N LYS A 610 -6.24 2.74 68.85
CA LYS A 610 -6.58 4.18 68.75
C LYS A 610 -8.00 4.53 69.17
N ASN A 611 -8.82 3.54 69.58
CA ASN A 611 -10.27 3.69 69.81
C ASN A 611 -11.03 4.34 68.63
N ASN A 612 -10.51 4.22 67.40
CA ASN A 612 -11.09 4.85 66.22
C ASN A 612 -11.84 3.81 65.39
N PHE A 613 -13.16 3.86 65.51
CA PHE A 613 -14.05 2.86 64.93
C PHE A 613 -14.63 3.27 63.57
N PHE A 614 -14.38 4.50 63.11
CA PHE A 614 -15.04 5.15 61.96
C PHE A 614 -14.03 5.64 60.91
N GLY A 615 -12.83 5.05 60.84
CA GLY A 615 -11.80 5.39 59.84
C GLY A 615 -11.27 6.84 59.90
N ILE A 616 -11.55 7.61 60.96
CA ILE A 616 -11.37 9.07 60.94
C ILE A 616 -9.89 9.42 60.81
N ALA A 617 -9.55 10.14 59.75
CA ALA A 617 -8.19 10.46 59.29
C ALA A 617 -7.30 9.26 58.91
N ALA A 618 -7.84 8.05 58.73
CA ALA A 618 -7.09 6.99 58.07
C ALA A 618 -6.99 7.30 56.56
N TYR A 619 -5.78 7.31 56.00
CA TYR A 619 -5.52 7.65 54.59
C TYR A 619 -5.01 6.42 53.83
N ASP A 620 -5.40 6.20 52.57
CA ASP A 620 -5.10 4.96 51.81
C ASP A 620 -3.60 4.61 51.81
N THR A 621 -2.74 5.63 51.82
CA THR A 621 -1.27 5.51 51.82
C THR A 621 -0.64 5.23 53.19
N THR A 622 -1.32 5.58 54.28
CA THR A 622 -0.79 5.61 55.66
C THR A 622 -1.91 5.39 56.70
N PRO A 623 -2.72 4.31 56.59
CA PRO A 623 -4.00 4.23 57.28
C PRO A 623 -3.85 4.11 58.80
N TYR A 624 -2.84 3.38 59.29
CA TYR A 624 -2.60 3.24 60.72
C TYR A 624 -2.07 4.55 61.33
N ASP A 625 -1.05 5.16 60.73
CA ASP A 625 -0.36 6.33 61.31
C ASP A 625 -1.26 7.56 61.34
N SER A 626 -1.92 7.85 60.23
CA SER A 626 -2.76 9.04 60.05
C SER A 626 -4.06 9.00 60.85
N ALA A 627 -4.58 7.81 61.18
CA ALA A 627 -5.83 7.65 61.93
C ALA A 627 -5.79 8.43 63.25
N LYS A 628 -6.84 9.21 63.51
CA LYS A 628 -7.04 9.92 64.78
C LYS A 628 -7.13 8.92 65.94
N SER A 629 -6.61 9.29 67.11
CA SER A 629 -6.83 8.56 68.37
C SER A 629 -7.90 9.24 69.24
N PHE A 630 -8.58 8.43 70.06
CA PHE A 630 -9.50 8.84 71.12
C PHE A 630 -9.13 8.11 72.41
N ASP A 631 -9.44 8.67 73.58
CA ASP A 631 -8.99 8.11 74.87
C ASP A 631 -9.61 6.73 75.17
N ASP A 632 -10.89 6.56 74.82
CA ASP A 632 -11.72 5.41 75.12
C ASP A 632 -12.75 5.17 73.99
N VAL A 633 -13.50 4.06 74.09
CA VAL A 633 -14.49 3.64 73.08
C VAL A 633 -15.62 4.66 72.94
N ASP A 634 -16.05 5.23 74.06
CA ASP A 634 -17.30 5.97 74.14
C ASP A 634 -17.10 7.38 73.56
N LYS A 635 -15.98 8.03 73.89
CA LYS A 635 -15.48 9.22 73.18
C LYS A 635 -15.13 8.94 71.72
N GLY A 636 -14.74 7.71 71.38
CA GLY A 636 -14.56 7.26 70.00
C GLY A 636 -15.86 7.33 69.19
N ILE A 637 -16.97 6.85 69.77
CA ILE A 637 -18.31 6.91 69.16
C ILE A 637 -18.85 8.35 69.12
N LEU A 638 -18.90 9.03 70.26
CA LEU A 638 -19.42 10.40 70.38
C LEU A 638 -18.61 11.39 69.52
N GLY A 639 -17.28 11.29 69.55
CA GLY A 639 -16.38 12.13 68.78
C GLY A 639 -16.41 11.84 67.26
N ALA A 640 -16.79 10.62 66.85
CA ALA A 640 -17.04 10.31 65.46
C ALA A 640 -18.38 10.84 64.97
N ALA A 641 -19.45 10.67 65.75
CA ALA A 641 -20.77 11.25 65.44
C ALA A 641 -20.68 12.77 65.32
N LYS A 642 -19.99 13.46 66.24
CA LYS A 642 -19.70 14.89 66.12
C LYS A 642 -18.97 15.23 64.82
N TRP A 643 -17.92 14.47 64.46
CA TRP A 643 -17.16 14.75 63.25
C TRP A 643 -17.99 14.55 61.98
N ILE A 644 -18.84 13.52 61.91
CA ILE A 644 -19.79 13.30 60.81
C ILE A 644 -20.82 14.45 60.74
N ARG A 645 -21.31 14.91 61.89
CA ARG A 645 -22.23 16.06 61.98
C ARG A 645 -21.60 17.33 61.42
N ASP A 646 -20.40 17.67 61.90
CA ASP A 646 -19.67 18.88 61.53
C ASP A 646 -19.23 18.89 60.06
N ASN A 647 -18.84 17.73 59.49
CA ASN A 647 -18.17 17.67 58.18
C ASN A 647 -19.04 17.15 57.01
N TYR A 648 -20.19 16.54 57.29
CA TYR A 648 -21.09 16.01 56.26
C TYR A 648 -22.54 16.48 56.43
N ILE A 649 -23.18 16.12 57.54
CA ILE A 649 -24.61 16.41 57.76
C ILE A 649 -24.87 17.93 57.77
N GLY A 650 -24.01 18.71 58.44
CA GLY A 650 -24.07 20.18 58.47
C GLY A 650 -23.79 20.86 57.12
N TYR A 651 -23.18 20.16 56.16
CA TYR A 651 -22.98 20.60 54.77
C TYR A 651 -24.02 19.98 53.81
N GLY A 652 -25.16 19.53 54.31
CA GLY A 652 -26.28 19.01 53.50
C GLY A 652 -26.10 17.60 52.96
N ARG A 653 -25.02 16.89 53.32
CA ARG A 653 -24.75 15.50 52.92
C ARG A 653 -25.48 14.54 53.86
N THR A 654 -26.82 14.60 53.90
CA THR A 654 -27.63 14.00 54.98
C THR A 654 -28.01 12.51 54.78
N TYR A 655 -27.47 11.84 53.77
CA TYR A 655 -27.72 10.42 53.47
C TYR A 655 -26.46 9.76 52.89
N LEU A 656 -26.38 8.42 52.94
CA LEU A 656 -25.20 7.65 52.52
C LEU A 656 -24.83 7.94 51.07
N GLY A 657 -25.77 7.65 50.17
CA GLY A 657 -25.70 7.91 48.74
C GLY A 657 -24.59 7.17 47.99
N ASN A 658 -24.39 7.63 46.76
CA ASN A 658 -23.56 7.05 45.72
C ASN A 658 -22.49 8.09 45.29
N LYS A 659 -21.88 7.97 44.12
CA LYS A 659 -20.86 8.92 43.67
C LYS A 659 -21.41 10.23 43.11
N SER A 660 -22.71 10.35 42.81
CA SER A 660 -23.33 11.65 42.48
C SER A 660 -23.94 12.38 43.67
N SER A 661 -24.41 11.66 44.69
CA SER A 661 -25.23 12.25 45.77
C SER A 661 -24.91 11.67 47.16
N GLY A 662 -25.29 12.37 48.23
CA GLY A 662 -25.02 11.92 49.62
C GLY A 662 -23.55 12.02 50.03
N MET A 663 -23.18 11.35 51.13
CA MET A 663 -21.84 11.37 51.74
C MET A 663 -20.75 10.75 50.85
N ASN A 664 -21.07 9.64 50.18
CA ASN A 664 -20.15 8.79 49.42
C ASN A 664 -19.37 9.53 48.29
N VAL A 665 -19.93 10.61 47.74
CA VAL A 665 -19.25 11.53 46.81
C VAL A 665 -17.90 12.04 47.33
N LEU A 666 -17.76 12.24 48.65
CA LEU A 666 -16.58 12.83 49.28
C LEU A 666 -15.98 11.97 50.41
N TYR A 667 -16.74 11.06 51.01
CA TYR A 667 -16.32 10.32 52.21
C TYR A 667 -15.20 9.30 51.96
N ALA A 668 -15.40 8.40 51.00
CA ALA A 668 -14.51 7.28 50.69
C ALA A 668 -14.10 7.30 49.21
N SER A 669 -13.02 6.61 48.85
CA SER A 669 -12.66 6.34 47.44
C SER A 669 -13.55 5.24 46.82
N ASP A 670 -13.88 4.19 47.56
CA ASP A 670 -14.83 3.13 47.17
C ASP A 670 -16.20 3.66 46.66
N PRO A 671 -16.59 3.42 45.39
CA PRO A 671 -17.89 3.84 44.83
C PRO A 671 -19.12 3.29 45.56
N TYR A 672 -18.98 2.16 46.25
CA TYR A 672 -20.09 1.40 46.83
C TYR A 672 -20.05 1.37 48.37
N TRP A 673 -19.27 2.28 48.98
CA TRP A 673 -19.21 2.48 50.44
C TRP A 673 -20.60 2.69 51.06
N GLY A 674 -21.45 3.49 50.41
CA GLY A 674 -22.82 3.74 50.86
C GLY A 674 -23.70 2.48 50.83
N GLU A 675 -23.57 1.66 49.79
CA GLU A 675 -24.28 0.37 49.67
C GLU A 675 -23.78 -0.63 50.72
N LYS A 676 -22.47 -0.64 51.05
CA LYS A 676 -21.90 -1.49 52.10
C LYS A 676 -22.47 -1.16 53.48
N ILE A 677 -22.57 0.13 53.83
CA ILE A 677 -23.21 0.54 55.09
C ILE A 677 -24.71 0.23 55.05
N ALA A 678 -25.41 0.52 53.95
CA ALA A 678 -26.82 0.17 53.80
C ALA A 678 -27.08 -1.34 53.96
N SER A 679 -26.25 -2.21 53.35
CA SER A 679 -26.30 -3.67 53.50
C SER A 679 -26.11 -4.12 54.95
N ILE A 680 -25.25 -3.44 55.71
CA ILE A 680 -25.07 -3.71 57.14
C ILE A 680 -26.30 -3.24 57.94
N MET A 681 -26.85 -2.05 57.65
CA MET A 681 -28.10 -1.58 58.26
C MET A 681 -29.26 -2.55 57.98
N MET A 682 -29.42 -3.04 56.74
CA MET A 682 -30.39 -4.10 56.39
C MET A 682 -30.17 -5.39 57.19
N THR A 683 -28.92 -5.79 57.39
CA THR A 683 -28.60 -7.03 58.14
C THR A 683 -28.89 -6.87 59.64
N ILE A 684 -28.58 -5.71 60.23
CA ILE A 684 -28.91 -5.40 61.62
C ILE A 684 -30.43 -5.29 61.80
N ASN A 685 -31.12 -4.55 60.93
CA ASN A 685 -32.58 -4.38 60.97
C ASN A 685 -33.30 -5.74 60.90
N SER A 686 -32.89 -6.60 59.96
CA SER A 686 -33.43 -7.96 59.79
C SER A 686 -33.11 -8.90 60.97
N LYS A 687 -32.08 -8.58 61.76
CA LYS A 687 -31.75 -9.30 63.01
C LYS A 687 -32.51 -8.77 64.24
N LEU A 688 -32.94 -7.52 64.23
CA LEU A 688 -33.64 -6.87 65.35
C LEU A 688 -35.17 -6.77 65.19
N GLY A 689 -35.73 -7.23 64.06
CA GLY A 689 -37.18 -7.30 63.84
C GLY A 689 -37.77 -6.23 62.94
N GLU A 690 -36.97 -5.63 62.06
CA GLU A 690 -37.40 -4.84 60.89
C GLU A 690 -38.27 -3.61 61.24
N LYS A 691 -37.85 -2.86 62.28
CA LYS A 691 -38.49 -1.61 62.75
C LYS A 691 -38.10 -0.34 61.98
N ASP A 692 -37.01 -0.35 61.20
CA ASP A 692 -36.29 0.86 60.75
C ASP A 692 -36.09 0.95 59.23
#